data_AF-A0A1Y4A7Z3-F1
#
_entry.id   AF-A0A1Y4A7Z3-F1
#
_cell.length_a   1.000
_cell.length_b   1.000
_cell.length_c   1.000
_cell.angle_alpha   90.00
_cell.angle_beta   90.00
_cell.angle_gamma   90.00
#
_symmetry.space_group_name_H-M   'P 1'
#
loop_
_entity.id
_entity.type
_entity.pdbx_description
1 polymer ?
#
loop_
_entity_poly.entity_id
_entity_poly.type
_entity_poly.pdbx_seq_one_letter_code
_entity_poly.pdbx_strand_id
1 'polypeptide(L)'
;MKQLAPMKLLRCLLAAMLTLSLTFCSYDDSDLWKSVNGLSERLDQLEKSMQEEIDALKTIIEKLNQKEVTVDSAVQTGNGWTITFSDGTTVTIDMSGSGDWSPAIIVVEEEGDYWWAYKNPEGTVVFLTDQEGNRIPAAAVAPRVRINPETETWEISADGGVTWEDTGVAASGEDGKSLFKDVRFENGMLVIELMDGTVVNLPVTQQLSFSFDTEGPLEFSFGETVAVDYTMTGAVNTQISKPDGWKVAFKEDKIEITAPVEENTFAETEGKVSVIALSAAGLSAYGEIGVRIAAPVADAVDLNANGAYANCYIVTQPNTTYQFDATVMGTGIATAGLDAPVKLEPKDVMVLWETGSEAGGVIASVELTKEGKVLFTTSGTINGNAVIAVTDGEPVTEPYPRKRGTILWSWHIWANSEVKDVACTNAEGEQFTIMDRNLGEWTQPEGSLSSYDGLKYQWGRKDPYVGFNSGGALMDGSVVYTDTDYQPMVGYATSTTSDAATLLEAIQYPEMFFTGTYNNMFDWYGLGGSDDAETLTHRNDHLWGNPDETAPVKTIFDPCPEGYMVAPLKVFTGFTATGAAAFDSSSILSDGSFNNGWTFTNAHSFFPAAGQMANNSGVLRLIPGPQGREGYYWTSSVDEGSSKMVDFNANYVMFNSNKRASGCSVRCVRVL
;
A
#
# COMPACT_ATOMS: atom_id res chain seq x y z
N MET A 1 58.67 -67.78 -12.32
CA MET A 1 59.86 -67.80 -11.44
C MET A 1 59.57 -66.94 -10.23
N LYS A 2 59.74 -67.49 -9.01
CA LYS A 2 59.78 -66.83 -7.69
C LYS A 2 58.49 -66.10 -7.27
N GLN A 3 57.58 -66.65 -6.43
CA GLN A 3 57.69 -67.16 -5.06
C GLN A 3 57.89 -66.04 -4.01
N LEU A 4 57.03 -66.11 -2.97
CA LEU A 4 57.10 -65.56 -1.60
C LEU A 4 56.17 -64.39 -1.24
N ALA A 5 55.26 -64.75 -0.31
CA ALA A 5 54.55 -64.06 0.77
C ALA A 5 55.20 -62.77 1.36
N PRO A 6 54.68 -62.10 2.43
CA PRO A 6 53.49 -62.39 3.25
C PRO A 6 52.64 -61.15 3.68
N MET A 7 51.46 -61.41 4.23
CA MET A 7 50.81 -60.53 5.20
C MET A 7 51.75 -60.23 6.37
N LYS A 8 51.63 -59.01 6.92
CA LYS A 8 52.22 -58.49 8.16
C LYS A 8 53.55 -57.74 8.00
N LEU A 9 53.48 -56.58 7.33
CA LEU A 9 54.06 -55.38 7.93
C LEU A 9 52.95 -54.64 8.69
N LEU A 10 52.61 -55.22 9.84
CA LEU A 10 51.90 -54.56 10.92
C LEU A 10 52.87 -53.53 11.54
N ARG A 11 52.35 -52.37 11.92
CA ARG A 11 52.95 -51.38 12.85
C ARG A 11 53.88 -50.30 12.28
N CYS A 12 53.39 -49.50 11.33
CA CYS A 12 53.76 -48.07 11.19
C CYS A 12 52.81 -47.23 10.31
N LEU A 13 51.72 -47.81 9.80
CA LEU A 13 50.64 -47.10 9.09
C LEU A 13 49.29 -47.19 9.83
N LEU A 14 49.36 -47.35 11.16
CA LEU A 14 48.20 -47.41 12.05
C LEU A 14 48.03 -46.13 12.89
N ALA A 15 48.69 -45.02 12.50
CA ALA A 15 48.61 -43.73 13.17
C ALA A 15 48.43 -42.55 12.19
N ALA A 16 48.06 -42.82 10.93
CA ALA A 16 47.88 -41.79 9.90
C ALA A 16 46.54 -41.89 9.14
N MET A 17 45.56 -42.64 9.67
CA MET A 17 44.14 -42.59 9.26
C MET A 17 43.23 -42.90 10.45
N LEU A 18 43.46 -42.18 11.56
CA LEU A 18 42.46 -41.98 12.59
C LEU A 18 42.12 -40.49 12.52
N THR A 19 41.14 -40.10 11.69
CA THR A 19 40.39 -38.81 11.67
C THR A 19 39.66 -38.50 10.34
N LEU A 20 39.44 -39.44 9.41
CA LEU A 20 38.55 -39.16 8.27
C LEU A 20 37.73 -40.40 7.87
N SER A 21 36.55 -40.50 8.49
CA SER A 21 35.27 -40.93 7.88
C SER A 21 34.26 -41.32 8.97
N LEU A 22 33.96 -40.38 9.86
CA LEU A 22 32.64 -40.31 10.51
C LEU A 22 31.97 -39.04 9.99
N THR A 23 31.73 -38.99 8.69
CA THR A 23 30.63 -38.20 8.17
C THR A 23 29.45 -39.15 8.17
N PHE A 24 28.62 -39.02 9.21
CA PHE A 24 27.20 -39.32 9.10
C PHE A 24 26.75 -38.84 7.72
N CYS A 25 26.23 -39.73 6.87
CA CYS A 25 25.31 -39.26 5.85
C CYS A 25 24.26 -38.45 6.61
N SER A 26 24.22 -37.14 6.43
CA SER A 26 23.07 -36.36 6.83
C SER A 26 21.91 -36.95 6.03
N TYR A 27 21.06 -37.70 6.72
CA TYR A 27 19.77 -38.11 6.19
C TYR A 27 19.01 -36.78 6.00
N ASP A 28 18.94 -36.35 4.74
CA ASP A 28 18.31 -35.09 4.35
C ASP A 28 16.82 -35.33 4.22
N ASP A 29 16.15 -35.21 5.36
CA ASP A 29 14.73 -35.48 5.49
C ASP A 29 13.90 -34.24 5.22
N SER A 30 14.53 -33.16 4.74
CA SER A 30 13.87 -31.88 4.50
C SER A 30 12.64 -32.03 3.60
N ASP A 31 12.71 -32.92 2.61
CA ASP A 31 11.59 -33.22 1.71
C ASP A 31 10.52 -34.10 2.38
N LEU A 32 10.91 -35.01 3.28
CA LEU A 32 9.99 -35.77 4.13
C LEU A 32 9.28 -34.83 5.11
N TRP A 33 9.97 -33.93 5.79
CA TRP A 33 9.39 -32.95 6.70
C TRP A 33 8.53 -31.90 5.98
N LYS A 34 8.89 -31.47 4.77
CA LYS A 34 8.01 -30.65 3.91
C LYS A 34 6.75 -31.41 3.53
N SER A 35 6.85 -32.70 3.18
CA SER A 35 5.68 -33.52 2.87
C SER A 35 4.81 -33.76 4.11
N VAL A 36 5.39 -34.04 5.28
CA VAL A 36 4.67 -34.28 6.54
C VAL A 36 4.01 -33.00 7.05
N ASN A 37 4.70 -31.86 7.02
CA ASN A 37 4.10 -30.57 7.36
C ASN A 37 3.01 -30.19 6.37
N GLY A 38 3.22 -30.43 5.07
CA GLY A 38 2.20 -30.24 4.04
C GLY A 38 0.99 -31.18 4.20
N LEU A 39 1.18 -32.42 4.68
CA LEU A 39 0.08 -33.33 5.00
C LEU A 39 -0.68 -32.85 6.25
N SER A 40 0.02 -32.41 7.29
CA SER A 40 -0.59 -31.87 8.51
C SER A 40 -1.44 -30.63 8.20
N GLU A 41 -0.92 -29.68 7.43
CA GLU A 41 -1.66 -28.48 7.01
C GLU A 41 -2.89 -28.83 6.16
N ARG A 42 -2.79 -29.87 5.31
CA ARG A 42 -3.92 -30.35 4.51
C ARG A 42 -4.97 -31.04 5.37
N LEU A 43 -4.58 -31.83 6.37
CA LEU A 43 -5.51 -32.47 7.31
C LEU A 43 -6.25 -31.40 8.13
N ASP A 44 -5.54 -30.39 8.64
CA ASP A 44 -6.14 -29.27 9.39
C ASP A 44 -7.14 -28.47 8.54
N GLN A 45 -6.82 -28.22 7.26
CA GLN A 45 -7.74 -27.57 6.32
C GLN A 45 -8.99 -28.41 6.06
N LEU A 46 -8.84 -29.72 5.94
CA LEU A 46 -9.92 -30.65 5.65
C LEU A 46 -10.86 -30.80 6.86
N GLU A 47 -10.31 -30.87 8.07
CA GLU A 47 -11.06 -30.82 9.33
C GLU A 47 -11.83 -29.51 9.48
N LYS A 48 -11.16 -28.38 9.23
CA LYS A 48 -11.78 -27.05 9.33
C LYS A 48 -12.91 -26.86 8.32
N SER A 49 -12.67 -27.18 7.06
CA SER A 49 -13.67 -27.08 5.99
C SER A 49 -14.91 -27.94 6.30
N MET A 50 -14.71 -29.18 6.75
CA MET A 50 -15.82 -30.04 7.16
C MET A 50 -16.57 -29.48 8.37
N GLN A 51 -15.86 -28.93 9.37
CA GLN A 51 -16.51 -28.35 10.53
C GLN A 51 -17.37 -27.13 10.16
N GLU A 52 -16.90 -26.27 9.25
CA GLU A 52 -17.64 -25.11 8.75
C GLU A 52 -18.95 -25.53 8.04
N GLU A 53 -18.91 -26.61 7.24
CA GLU A 53 -20.11 -27.14 6.57
C GLU A 53 -21.11 -27.79 7.55
N ILE A 54 -20.63 -28.52 8.56
CA ILE A 54 -21.47 -29.07 9.63
C ILE A 54 -22.17 -27.95 10.40
N ASP A 55 -21.45 -26.88 10.72
CA ASP A 55 -21.99 -25.72 11.45
C ASP A 55 -23.00 -24.93 10.59
N ALA A 56 -22.75 -24.80 9.29
CA ALA A 56 -23.69 -24.22 8.33
C ALA A 56 -24.99 -25.04 8.25
N LEU A 57 -24.88 -26.36 8.09
CA LEU A 57 -26.04 -27.26 8.03
C LEU A 57 -26.82 -27.25 9.35
N LYS A 58 -26.13 -27.28 10.50
CA LYS A 58 -26.77 -27.15 11.82
C LYS A 58 -27.60 -25.87 11.91
N THR A 59 -27.03 -24.75 11.47
CA THR A 59 -27.72 -23.44 11.49
C THR A 59 -28.93 -23.44 10.57
N ILE A 60 -28.83 -24.01 9.37
CA ILE A 60 -29.95 -24.16 8.43
C ILE A 60 -31.10 -24.96 9.07
N ILE A 61 -30.81 -26.11 9.67
CA ILE A 61 -31.83 -26.95 10.32
C ILE A 61 -32.41 -26.28 11.57
N GLU A 62 -31.58 -25.55 12.34
CA GLU A 62 -32.05 -24.74 13.46
C GLU A 62 -33.06 -23.68 13.01
N LYS A 63 -32.79 -22.96 11.91
CA LYS A 63 -33.71 -21.98 11.35
C LYS A 63 -34.97 -22.62 10.77
N LEU A 64 -34.86 -23.79 10.15
CA LEU A 64 -36.03 -24.56 9.69
C LEU A 64 -36.98 -24.93 10.84
N ASN A 65 -36.43 -25.29 12.00
CA ASN A 65 -37.23 -25.60 13.20
C ASN A 65 -37.91 -24.37 13.80
N GLN A 66 -37.38 -23.17 13.55
CA GLN A 66 -37.99 -21.90 13.92
C GLN A 66 -39.02 -21.49 12.86
N LYS A 67 -40.22 -22.09 12.91
CA LYS A 67 -41.29 -21.94 11.89
C LYS A 67 -41.71 -20.51 11.51
N GLU A 68 -41.29 -19.50 12.26
CA GLU A 68 -41.53 -18.07 11.98
C GLU A 68 -40.39 -17.40 11.20
N VAL A 69 -39.22 -18.04 11.13
CA VAL A 69 -38.05 -17.59 10.38
C VAL A 69 -38.13 -18.13 8.95
N THR A 70 -37.86 -17.25 8.01
CA THR A 70 -37.92 -17.50 6.57
C THR A 70 -36.61 -17.05 5.92
N VAL A 71 -36.34 -17.49 4.70
CA VAL A 71 -35.20 -16.99 3.94
C VAL A 71 -35.54 -15.61 3.37
N ASP A 72 -34.74 -14.62 3.74
CA ASP A 72 -34.83 -13.22 3.29
C ASP A 72 -34.07 -13.02 1.96
N SER A 73 -32.85 -13.54 1.86
CA SER A 73 -32.08 -13.57 0.61
C SER A 73 -31.19 -14.80 0.51
N ALA A 74 -30.86 -15.23 -0.71
CA ALA A 74 -29.77 -16.18 -0.95
C ALA A 74 -29.02 -15.73 -2.21
N VAL A 75 -27.72 -15.45 -2.06
CA VAL A 75 -26.86 -14.89 -3.10
C VAL A 75 -25.76 -15.89 -3.40
N GLN A 76 -25.56 -16.23 -4.66
CA GLN A 76 -24.43 -17.05 -5.07
C GLN A 76 -23.14 -16.23 -4.97
N THR A 77 -22.13 -16.75 -4.29
CA THR A 77 -20.85 -16.08 -4.06
C THR A 77 -19.71 -17.00 -4.50
N GLY A 78 -19.06 -16.71 -5.62
CA GLY A 78 -18.01 -17.56 -6.18
C GLY A 78 -18.50 -19.00 -6.41
N ASN A 79 -17.95 -19.96 -5.67
CA ASN A 79 -18.29 -21.38 -5.73
C ASN A 79 -19.32 -21.82 -4.68
N GLY A 80 -20.06 -20.91 -4.06
CA GLY A 80 -20.98 -21.20 -2.96
C GLY A 80 -22.18 -20.26 -2.88
N TRP A 81 -22.87 -20.23 -1.73
CA TRP A 81 -24.04 -19.39 -1.48
C TRP A 81 -24.00 -18.73 -0.11
N THR A 82 -24.47 -17.49 0.00
CA THR A 82 -24.74 -16.82 1.28
C THR A 82 -26.25 -16.66 1.44
N ILE A 83 -26.82 -17.27 2.48
CA ILE A 83 -28.24 -17.25 2.84
C ILE A 83 -28.45 -16.30 4.01
N THR A 84 -29.32 -15.31 3.87
CA THR A 84 -29.76 -14.42 4.94
C THR A 84 -31.19 -14.78 5.34
N PHE A 85 -31.41 -14.96 6.63
CA PHE A 85 -32.73 -15.25 7.21
C PHE A 85 -33.43 -13.97 7.69
N SER A 86 -34.76 -14.04 7.82
CA SER A 86 -35.62 -12.92 8.23
C SER A 86 -35.34 -12.38 9.64
N ASP A 87 -34.55 -13.09 10.45
CA ASP A 87 -34.09 -12.64 11.75
C ASP A 87 -32.71 -11.94 11.72
N GLY A 88 -32.15 -11.75 10.51
CA GLY A 88 -30.84 -11.13 10.27
C GLY A 88 -29.65 -12.10 10.34
N THR A 89 -29.87 -13.38 10.63
CA THR A 89 -28.79 -14.38 10.64
C THR A 89 -28.32 -14.68 9.21
N THR A 90 -27.01 -14.81 9.00
CA THR A 90 -26.43 -15.19 7.71
C THR A 90 -25.71 -16.54 7.81
N VAL A 91 -25.81 -17.37 6.78
CA VAL A 91 -25.11 -18.66 6.65
C VAL A 91 -24.43 -18.73 5.28
N THR A 92 -23.16 -19.13 5.26
CA THR A 92 -22.43 -19.37 4.02
C THR A 92 -22.33 -20.87 3.77
N ILE A 93 -22.58 -21.28 2.53
CA ILE A 93 -22.42 -22.62 1.99
C ILE A 93 -21.27 -22.56 0.99
N ASP A 94 -20.25 -23.39 1.17
CA ASP A 94 -19.23 -23.62 0.16
C ASP A 94 -19.63 -24.83 -0.70
N MET A 95 -19.46 -24.74 -2.02
CA MET A 95 -19.69 -25.85 -2.96
C MET A 95 -18.48 -26.07 -3.88
N SER A 96 -17.28 -25.62 -3.49
CA SER A 96 -16.06 -25.73 -4.31
C SER A 96 -15.54 -27.16 -4.54
N GLY A 97 -16.31 -28.20 -4.17
CA GLY A 97 -15.93 -29.60 -4.23
C GLY A 97 -16.88 -30.48 -5.03
N SER A 98 -16.35 -31.23 -5.99
CA SER A 98 -17.11 -32.22 -6.77
C SER A 98 -16.65 -33.65 -6.46
N GLY A 99 -17.43 -34.42 -5.70
CA GLY A 99 -17.16 -35.86 -5.50
C GLY A 99 -17.94 -36.49 -4.34
N ASP A 100 -18.15 -37.81 -4.39
CA ASP A 100 -18.81 -38.58 -3.33
C ASP A 100 -18.01 -38.51 -2.02
N TRP A 101 -18.57 -37.84 -1.00
CA TRP A 101 -18.17 -38.02 0.39
C TRP A 101 -18.74 -39.32 0.96
N SER A 102 -17.92 -40.10 1.66
CA SER A 102 -18.40 -40.89 2.80
C SER A 102 -17.22 -41.23 3.72
N PRO A 103 -17.39 -41.13 5.06
CA PRO A 103 -18.65 -41.19 5.78
C PRO A 103 -19.06 -39.77 6.18
N ALA A 104 -19.75 -39.05 5.31
CA ALA A 104 -21.20 -39.04 5.35
C ALA A 104 -21.73 -38.71 6.73
N ILE A 105 -21.19 -37.68 7.43
CA ILE A 105 -22.08 -36.95 8.32
C ILE A 105 -23.25 -36.51 7.44
N ILE A 106 -24.40 -37.07 7.77
CA ILE A 106 -25.66 -36.87 7.09
C ILE A 106 -26.68 -36.42 8.11
N VAL A 107 -27.75 -35.83 7.59
CA VAL A 107 -28.96 -35.62 8.35
C VAL A 107 -30.01 -36.59 7.85
N VAL A 108 -30.58 -37.37 8.76
CA VAL A 108 -31.66 -38.29 8.45
C VAL A 108 -32.96 -37.65 8.91
N GLU A 109 -33.88 -37.44 7.98
CA GLU A 109 -35.23 -36.97 8.28
C GLU A 109 -36.12 -38.15 8.71
N GLU A 110 -36.61 -38.12 9.95
CA GLU A 110 -37.62 -39.06 10.45
C GLU A 110 -38.75 -38.27 11.11
N GLU A 111 -40.00 -38.50 10.66
CA GLU A 111 -41.22 -37.86 11.20
C GLU A 111 -41.21 -36.31 11.18
N GLY A 112 -40.39 -35.70 10.31
CA GLY A 112 -40.24 -34.24 10.16
C GLY A 112 -39.15 -33.63 11.05
N ASP A 113 -38.44 -34.45 11.83
CA ASP A 113 -37.26 -34.05 12.58
C ASP A 113 -35.98 -34.56 11.89
N TYR A 114 -34.92 -33.76 11.95
CA TYR A 114 -33.61 -34.12 11.39
C TYR A 114 -32.67 -34.59 12.49
N TRP A 115 -31.99 -35.71 12.26
CA TRP A 115 -31.07 -36.33 13.22
C TRP A 115 -29.67 -36.46 12.63
N TRP A 116 -28.65 -36.19 13.43
CA TRP A 116 -27.27 -36.45 12.99
C TRP A 116 -27.00 -37.95 12.91
N ALA A 117 -26.43 -38.37 11.79
CA ALA A 117 -25.97 -39.74 11.59
C ALA A 117 -24.73 -39.77 10.70
N TYR A 118 -24.07 -40.93 10.62
CA TYR A 118 -23.06 -41.17 9.61
C TYR A 118 -23.25 -42.49 8.87
N LYS A 119 -22.78 -42.59 7.61
CA LYS A 119 -22.73 -43.89 6.89
C LYS A 119 -21.38 -44.55 7.06
N ASN A 120 -21.34 -45.74 7.63
CA ASN A 120 -20.10 -46.52 7.75
C ASN A 120 -19.60 -47.04 6.37
N PRO A 121 -18.42 -47.70 6.27
CA PRO A 121 -17.88 -48.20 4.99
C PRO A 121 -18.81 -49.17 4.26
N GLU A 122 -19.67 -49.89 5.00
CA GLU A 122 -20.67 -50.80 4.44
C GLU A 122 -21.94 -50.08 3.93
N GLY A 123 -22.01 -48.75 4.05
CA GLY A 123 -23.16 -47.93 3.67
C GLY A 123 -24.31 -47.94 4.68
N THR A 124 -24.08 -48.49 5.87
CA THR A 124 -25.08 -48.54 6.95
C THR A 124 -25.13 -47.20 7.68
N VAL A 125 -26.33 -46.68 7.89
CA VAL A 125 -26.59 -45.45 8.66
C VAL A 125 -26.47 -45.74 10.16
N VAL A 126 -25.62 -44.97 10.84
CA VAL A 126 -25.37 -45.02 12.29
C VAL A 126 -25.76 -43.67 12.89
N PHE A 127 -26.78 -43.64 13.74
CA PHE A 127 -27.22 -42.41 14.41
C PHE A 127 -26.23 -41.99 15.50
N LEU A 128 -25.96 -40.69 15.59
CA LEU A 128 -25.22 -40.15 16.72
C LEU A 128 -26.12 -40.09 17.95
N THR A 129 -25.59 -40.57 19.09
CA THR A 129 -26.30 -40.58 20.37
C THR A 129 -25.54 -39.85 21.46
N ASP A 130 -26.26 -39.28 22.42
CA ASP A 130 -25.70 -38.76 23.65
C ASP A 130 -25.21 -39.90 24.58
N GLN A 131 -24.67 -39.53 25.75
CA GLN A 131 -24.16 -40.47 26.75
C GLN A 131 -25.24 -41.40 27.35
N GLU A 132 -26.52 -41.06 27.18
CA GLU A 132 -27.67 -41.85 27.64
C GLU A 132 -28.22 -42.76 26.54
N GLY A 133 -27.67 -42.68 25.32
CA GLY A 133 -28.09 -43.44 24.14
C GLY A 133 -29.24 -42.80 23.37
N ASN A 134 -29.62 -41.56 23.66
CA ASN A 134 -30.64 -40.83 22.91
C ASN A 134 -30.05 -40.22 21.66
N ARG A 135 -30.78 -40.24 20.54
CA ARG A 135 -30.33 -39.63 19.28
C ARG A 135 -30.16 -38.12 19.41
N ILE A 136 -29.22 -37.54 18.67
CA ILE A 136 -28.95 -36.10 18.69
C ILE A 136 -29.72 -35.39 17.56
N PRO A 137 -30.63 -34.46 17.87
CA PRO A 137 -31.29 -33.64 16.85
C PRO A 137 -30.30 -32.73 16.14
N ALA A 138 -30.43 -32.60 14.82
CA ALA A 138 -29.51 -31.82 13.98
C ALA A 138 -29.50 -30.32 14.32
N ALA A 139 -30.62 -29.78 14.81
CA ALA A 139 -30.73 -28.40 15.28
C ALA A 139 -30.09 -28.14 16.66
N ALA A 140 -29.79 -29.17 17.45
CA ALA A 140 -29.40 -28.99 18.85
C ALA A 140 -27.89 -28.79 19.02
N VAL A 141 -27.10 -29.84 18.77
CA VAL A 141 -25.65 -29.84 18.96
C VAL A 141 -25.01 -30.34 17.67
N ALA A 142 -24.13 -29.54 17.09
CA ALA A 142 -23.32 -29.95 15.95
C ALA A 142 -22.28 -30.99 16.40
N PRO A 143 -22.12 -32.11 15.69
CA PRO A 143 -21.01 -33.02 15.94
C PRO A 143 -19.69 -32.35 15.60
N ARG A 144 -18.61 -32.82 16.22
CA ARG A 144 -17.25 -32.46 15.80
C ARG A 144 -16.62 -33.59 15.02
N VAL A 145 -15.78 -33.22 14.07
CA VAL A 145 -14.98 -34.17 13.28
C VAL A 145 -13.50 -33.93 13.49
N ARG A 146 -12.72 -34.99 13.34
CA ARG A 146 -11.27 -34.93 13.16
C ARG A 146 -10.79 -36.14 12.38
N ILE A 147 -9.55 -36.12 11.94
CA ILE A 147 -8.89 -37.25 11.28
C ILE A 147 -7.96 -37.90 12.30
N ASN A 148 -8.13 -39.20 12.51
CA ASN A 148 -7.26 -39.95 13.39
C ASN A 148 -5.86 -40.05 12.74
N PRO A 149 -4.78 -39.58 13.41
CA PRO A 149 -3.45 -39.53 12.83
C PRO A 149 -2.78 -40.91 12.69
N GLU A 150 -3.32 -41.95 13.34
CA GLU A 150 -2.80 -43.32 13.27
C GLU A 150 -3.52 -44.18 12.22
N THR A 151 -4.83 -44.00 12.06
CA THR A 151 -5.66 -44.80 11.14
C THR A 151 -6.01 -44.08 9.83
N GLU A 152 -5.78 -42.76 9.75
CA GLU A 152 -6.20 -41.89 8.64
C GLU A 152 -7.71 -41.95 8.37
N THR A 153 -8.50 -42.34 9.37
CA THR A 153 -9.96 -42.38 9.31
C THR A 153 -10.59 -41.20 10.03
N TRP A 154 -11.79 -40.81 9.59
CA TRP A 154 -12.61 -39.83 10.28
C TRP A 154 -13.08 -40.34 11.63
N GLU A 155 -12.97 -39.50 12.64
CA GLU A 155 -13.60 -39.69 13.94
C GLU A 155 -14.67 -38.62 14.16
N ILE A 156 -15.77 -39.03 14.78
CA ILE A 156 -16.88 -38.15 15.12
C ILE A 156 -17.01 -38.06 16.64
N SER A 157 -17.27 -36.86 17.12
CA SER A 157 -17.62 -36.61 18.51
C SER A 157 -19.04 -36.07 18.63
N ALA A 158 -19.83 -36.75 19.47
CA ALA A 158 -21.19 -36.39 19.82
C ALA A 158 -21.28 -35.44 21.03
N ASP A 159 -20.18 -35.26 21.79
CA ASP A 159 -20.14 -34.55 23.07
C ASP A 159 -19.21 -33.32 23.06
N GLY A 160 -19.01 -32.72 21.89
CA GLY A 160 -18.23 -31.49 21.73
C GLY A 160 -16.71 -31.70 21.78
N GLY A 161 -16.24 -32.91 21.48
CA GLY A 161 -14.83 -33.28 21.36
C GLY A 161 -14.24 -33.96 22.59
N VAL A 162 -15.06 -34.43 23.53
CA VAL A 162 -14.61 -35.12 24.75
C VAL A 162 -14.36 -36.59 24.47
N THR A 163 -15.27 -37.24 23.74
CA THR A 163 -15.12 -38.62 23.25
C THR A 163 -15.22 -38.65 21.72
N TRP A 164 -14.51 -39.59 21.12
CA TRP A 164 -14.36 -39.72 19.67
C TRP A 164 -14.60 -41.17 19.26
N GLU A 165 -15.45 -41.37 18.26
CA GLU A 165 -15.75 -42.68 17.68
C GLU A 165 -15.21 -42.76 16.26
N ASP A 166 -14.44 -43.81 15.97
CA ASP A 166 -13.94 -44.09 14.64
C ASP A 166 -15.07 -44.54 13.72
N THR A 167 -15.20 -43.86 12.58
CA THR A 167 -16.23 -44.13 11.58
C THR A 167 -15.84 -45.26 10.63
N GLY A 168 -14.55 -45.64 10.57
CA GLY A 168 -13.98 -46.52 9.54
C GLY A 168 -13.82 -45.84 8.16
N VAL A 169 -14.23 -44.58 8.06
CA VAL A 169 -14.16 -43.69 6.90
C VAL A 169 -12.77 -43.17 6.56
N ALA A 170 -12.02 -43.68 5.58
CA ALA A 170 -10.74 -43.07 5.18
C ALA A 170 -10.87 -41.59 4.76
N ALA A 171 -9.99 -40.72 5.26
CA ALA A 171 -9.87 -39.34 4.84
C ALA A 171 -9.01 -39.25 3.56
N SER A 172 -9.62 -39.11 2.39
CA SER A 172 -8.87 -39.00 1.13
C SER A 172 -8.42 -37.56 0.86
N GLY A 173 -7.11 -37.35 0.72
CA GLY A 173 -6.50 -36.03 0.48
C GLY A 173 -6.53 -35.55 -0.98
N GLU A 174 -7.71 -35.36 -1.56
CA GLU A 174 -7.89 -34.48 -2.74
C GLU A 174 -8.76 -33.29 -2.34
N ASP A 175 -8.47 -32.12 -2.92
CA ASP A 175 -8.94 -30.80 -2.48
C ASP A 175 -10.46 -30.74 -2.27
N GLY A 176 -10.84 -30.02 -1.20
CA GLY A 176 -12.17 -29.50 -0.87
C GLY A 176 -13.35 -30.31 -1.39
N LYS A 177 -13.99 -31.09 -0.53
CA LYS A 177 -15.20 -31.82 -0.88
C LYS A 177 -16.36 -31.19 -0.10
N SER A 178 -17.57 -31.08 -0.68
CA SER A 178 -18.73 -30.45 -0.02
C SER A 178 -19.84 -31.42 0.39
N LEU A 179 -20.50 -31.18 1.54
CA LEU A 179 -21.75 -31.82 1.96
C LEU A 179 -22.94 -31.40 1.06
N PHE A 180 -22.85 -30.23 0.42
CA PHE A 180 -23.91 -29.62 -0.36
C PHE A 180 -23.75 -29.96 -1.84
N LYS A 181 -24.84 -30.45 -2.45
CA LYS A 181 -24.88 -30.86 -3.86
C LYS A 181 -25.45 -29.78 -4.77
N ASP A 182 -26.56 -29.19 -4.36
CA ASP A 182 -27.28 -28.20 -5.16
C ASP A 182 -28.07 -27.23 -4.25
N VAL A 183 -28.15 -25.98 -4.68
CA VAL A 183 -28.96 -24.94 -4.03
C VAL A 183 -29.75 -24.23 -5.13
N ARG A 184 -31.09 -24.31 -5.05
CA ARG A 184 -31.98 -23.80 -6.10
C ARG A 184 -33.28 -23.27 -5.53
N PHE A 185 -33.94 -22.41 -6.30
CA PHE A 185 -35.29 -21.95 -5.97
C PHE A 185 -36.34 -22.77 -6.71
N GLU A 186 -37.27 -23.37 -5.97
CA GLU A 186 -38.35 -24.18 -6.53
C GLU A 186 -39.65 -23.99 -5.72
N ASN A 187 -40.78 -23.78 -6.40
CA ASN A 187 -42.12 -23.68 -5.78
C ASN A 187 -42.24 -22.69 -4.61
N GLY A 188 -41.48 -21.58 -4.62
CA GLY A 188 -41.50 -20.57 -3.55
C GLY A 188 -40.71 -20.95 -2.30
N MET A 189 -39.84 -21.96 -2.39
CA MET A 189 -38.92 -22.39 -1.35
C MET A 189 -37.49 -22.34 -1.88
N LEU A 190 -36.53 -22.14 -0.98
CA LEU A 190 -35.13 -22.44 -1.24
C LEU A 190 -34.92 -23.93 -0.97
N VAL A 191 -34.50 -24.65 -1.99
CA VAL A 191 -34.26 -26.09 -1.96
C VAL A 191 -32.76 -26.32 -1.88
N ILE A 192 -32.32 -27.00 -0.83
CA ILE A 192 -30.94 -27.40 -0.63
C ILE A 192 -30.89 -28.92 -0.71
N GLU A 193 -30.15 -29.44 -1.67
CA GLU A 193 -29.91 -30.87 -1.85
C GLU A 193 -28.53 -31.22 -1.31
N LEU A 194 -28.47 -32.20 -0.43
CA LEU A 194 -27.22 -32.74 0.10
C LEU A 194 -26.71 -33.89 -0.77
N MET A 195 -25.42 -34.20 -0.65
CA MET A 195 -24.79 -35.25 -1.48
C MET A 195 -25.38 -36.66 -1.27
N ASP A 196 -26.00 -36.92 -0.12
CA ASP A 196 -26.69 -38.18 0.15
C ASP A 196 -28.11 -38.27 -0.46
N GLY A 197 -28.58 -37.20 -1.10
CA GLY A 197 -29.91 -37.06 -1.68
C GLY A 197 -30.96 -36.49 -0.73
N THR A 198 -30.61 -36.15 0.51
CA THR A 198 -31.51 -35.47 1.44
C THR A 198 -31.83 -34.07 0.93
N VAL A 199 -33.10 -33.67 1.02
CA VAL A 199 -33.59 -32.38 0.51
C VAL A 199 -34.17 -31.55 1.65
N VAL A 200 -33.58 -30.38 1.89
CA VAL A 200 -34.05 -29.41 2.87
C VAL A 200 -34.80 -28.30 2.15
N ASN A 201 -36.05 -28.04 2.56
CA ASN A 201 -36.90 -27.02 1.97
C ASN A 201 -37.14 -25.87 2.94
N LEU A 202 -36.66 -24.67 2.60
CA LEU A 202 -36.81 -23.49 3.44
C LEU A 202 -37.88 -22.55 2.86
N PRO A 203 -38.88 -22.12 3.65
CA PRO A 203 -39.87 -21.15 3.21
C PRO A 203 -39.22 -19.78 2.98
N VAL A 204 -39.47 -19.18 1.83
CA VAL A 204 -38.96 -17.84 1.46
C VAL A 204 -40.06 -16.82 1.68
N THR A 205 -39.73 -15.68 2.28
CA THR A 205 -40.68 -14.62 2.67
C THR A 205 -41.39 -13.93 1.49
N GLN A 206 -41.01 -14.24 0.24
CA GLN A 206 -41.32 -13.58 -1.07
C GLN A 206 -40.47 -12.32 -1.33
N GLN A 207 -40.18 -11.83 -2.54
CA GLN A 207 -40.42 -12.15 -3.97
C GLN A 207 -39.58 -11.08 -4.72
N LEU A 208 -38.86 -11.41 -5.80
CA LEU A 208 -38.28 -10.44 -6.75
C LEU A 208 -37.20 -9.49 -6.17
N SER A 209 -35.95 -9.64 -6.60
CA SER A 209 -34.86 -8.71 -6.25
C SER A 209 -34.09 -8.23 -7.49
N PHE A 210 -33.51 -7.04 -7.39
CA PHE A 210 -32.54 -6.51 -8.35
C PHE A 210 -31.55 -5.59 -7.63
N SER A 211 -30.25 -5.77 -7.86
CA SER A 211 -29.18 -4.86 -7.40
C SER A 211 -28.06 -4.78 -8.43
N PHE A 212 -27.39 -3.62 -8.50
CA PHE A 212 -26.08 -3.52 -9.16
C PHE A 212 -25.02 -3.98 -8.17
N ASP A 213 -24.06 -4.78 -8.64
CA ASP A 213 -22.96 -5.30 -7.81
C ASP A 213 -21.75 -4.36 -7.81
N THR A 214 -21.93 -3.15 -8.35
CA THR A 214 -20.93 -2.07 -8.44
C THR A 214 -21.51 -0.80 -7.80
N GLU A 215 -20.72 -0.14 -6.94
CA GLU A 215 -21.11 1.11 -6.28
C GLU A 215 -20.72 2.37 -7.09
N GLY A 216 -21.47 3.46 -6.88
CA GLY A 216 -21.07 4.82 -7.24
C GLY A 216 -21.90 5.50 -8.34
N PRO A 217 -21.48 6.70 -8.78
CA PRO A 217 -21.62 7.12 -10.16
C PRO A 217 -20.44 6.59 -10.99
N LEU A 218 -20.74 5.85 -12.06
CA LEU A 218 -19.75 5.36 -13.02
C LEU A 218 -19.29 6.48 -13.96
N GLU A 219 -17.99 6.56 -14.22
CA GLU A 219 -17.40 7.55 -15.13
C GLU A 219 -17.00 6.97 -16.49
N PHE A 220 -17.33 7.72 -17.54
CA PHE A 220 -17.14 7.31 -18.92
C PHE A 220 -16.44 8.39 -19.74
N SER A 221 -15.58 7.98 -20.66
CA SER A 221 -15.25 8.80 -21.83
C SER A 221 -16.41 8.80 -22.83
N PHE A 222 -16.49 9.83 -23.69
CA PHE A 222 -17.49 9.85 -24.76
C PHE A 222 -17.41 8.58 -25.63
N GLY A 223 -18.55 7.91 -25.81
CA GLY A 223 -18.69 6.66 -26.56
C GLY A 223 -18.16 5.39 -25.88
N GLU A 224 -17.60 5.47 -24.66
CA GLU A 224 -17.11 4.32 -23.89
C GLU A 224 -18.27 3.40 -23.50
N THR A 225 -18.03 2.08 -23.53
CA THR A 225 -18.96 1.07 -23.00
C THR A 225 -18.32 0.37 -21.80
N VAL A 226 -19.04 0.32 -20.67
CA VAL A 226 -18.64 -0.42 -19.47
C VAL A 226 -19.67 -1.51 -19.21
N ALA A 227 -19.20 -2.71 -18.86
CA ALA A 227 -20.06 -3.84 -18.49
C ALA A 227 -20.11 -3.96 -16.96
N VAL A 228 -21.31 -3.91 -16.39
CA VAL A 228 -21.57 -3.87 -14.94
C VAL A 228 -22.23 -5.17 -14.51
N ASP A 229 -21.75 -5.74 -13.41
CA ASP A 229 -22.35 -6.93 -12.80
C ASP A 229 -23.63 -6.58 -12.03
N TYR A 230 -24.59 -7.51 -12.02
CA TYR A 230 -25.87 -7.33 -11.35
C TYR A 230 -26.40 -8.65 -10.79
N THR A 231 -27.14 -8.56 -9.69
CA THR A 231 -27.88 -9.67 -9.11
C THR A 231 -29.38 -9.48 -9.36
N MET A 232 -30.06 -10.50 -9.89
CA MET A 232 -31.51 -10.46 -10.14
C MET A 232 -32.18 -11.80 -9.86
N THR A 233 -33.27 -11.80 -9.10
CA THR A 233 -34.06 -13.00 -8.82
C THR A 233 -35.55 -12.76 -9.07
N GLY A 234 -36.28 -13.78 -9.54
CA GLY A 234 -37.75 -13.76 -9.64
C GLY A 234 -38.36 -12.82 -10.68
N ALA A 235 -37.55 -12.18 -11.53
CA ALA A 235 -38.01 -11.28 -12.59
C ALA A 235 -38.40 -12.04 -13.87
N VAL A 236 -39.53 -11.66 -14.46
CA VAL A 236 -39.96 -12.12 -15.80
C VAL A 236 -39.95 -11.00 -16.84
N ASN A 237 -39.82 -9.75 -16.41
CA ASN A 237 -39.71 -8.60 -17.27
C ASN A 237 -38.84 -7.51 -16.61
N THR A 238 -38.20 -6.68 -17.42
CA THR A 238 -37.38 -5.55 -16.94
C THR A 238 -37.70 -4.27 -17.73
N GLN A 239 -37.62 -3.13 -17.05
CA GLN A 239 -37.64 -1.80 -17.67
C GLN A 239 -36.37 -1.05 -17.29
N ILE A 240 -35.83 -0.31 -18.25
CA ILE A 240 -34.64 0.51 -18.05
C ILE A 240 -35.02 1.98 -18.26
N SER A 241 -34.63 2.82 -17.31
CA SER A 241 -34.57 4.28 -17.45
C SER A 241 -33.11 4.71 -17.46
N LYS A 242 -32.78 5.72 -18.26
CA LYS A 242 -31.41 6.21 -18.45
C LYS A 242 -31.46 7.69 -18.90
N PRO A 243 -30.36 8.44 -18.76
CA PRO A 243 -30.30 9.80 -19.28
C PRO A 243 -30.32 9.83 -20.82
N ASP A 244 -30.69 10.97 -21.39
CA ASP A 244 -30.77 11.17 -22.83
C ASP A 244 -29.40 11.00 -23.48
N GLY A 245 -29.36 10.27 -24.61
CA GLY A 245 -28.12 9.98 -25.34
C GLY A 245 -27.32 8.76 -24.86
N TRP A 246 -27.51 8.28 -23.63
CA TRP A 246 -26.89 7.05 -23.12
C TRP A 246 -27.50 5.81 -23.78
N LYS A 247 -26.80 4.67 -23.79
CA LYS A 247 -27.36 3.37 -24.18
C LYS A 247 -27.14 2.38 -23.04
N VAL A 248 -28.14 1.53 -22.79
CA VAL A 248 -28.06 0.50 -21.75
C VAL A 248 -28.70 -0.76 -22.31
N ALA A 249 -28.03 -1.91 -22.17
CA ALA A 249 -28.51 -3.19 -22.64
C ALA A 249 -28.07 -4.34 -21.71
N PHE A 250 -28.98 -5.29 -21.47
CA PHE A 250 -28.61 -6.57 -20.88
C PHE A 250 -27.88 -7.43 -21.91
N LYS A 251 -26.71 -7.97 -21.54
CA LYS A 251 -25.99 -8.99 -22.29
C LYS A 251 -25.55 -10.10 -21.36
N GLU A 252 -26.14 -11.28 -21.55
CA GLU A 252 -25.84 -12.47 -20.74
C GLU A 252 -26.01 -12.17 -19.24
N ASP A 253 -24.92 -12.18 -18.48
CA ASP A 253 -24.84 -11.94 -17.03
C ASP A 253 -24.46 -10.50 -16.65
N LYS A 254 -24.31 -9.58 -17.63
CA LYS A 254 -23.93 -8.18 -17.39
C LYS A 254 -24.90 -7.16 -17.99
N ILE A 255 -24.83 -5.93 -17.50
CA ILE A 255 -25.47 -4.75 -18.10
C ILE A 255 -24.38 -3.90 -18.77
N GLU A 256 -24.44 -3.74 -20.08
CA GLU A 256 -23.59 -2.81 -20.81
C GLU A 256 -24.21 -1.41 -20.78
N ILE A 257 -23.45 -0.45 -20.27
CA ILE A 257 -23.77 0.98 -20.27
C ILE A 257 -22.80 1.66 -21.23
N THR A 258 -23.33 2.38 -22.24
CA THR A 258 -22.54 3.15 -23.20
C THR A 258 -22.84 4.63 -23.06
N ALA A 259 -21.77 5.40 -22.88
CA ALA A 259 -21.82 6.86 -22.88
C ALA A 259 -22.26 7.42 -24.25
N PRO A 260 -22.91 8.60 -24.29
CA PRO A 260 -23.11 9.31 -25.55
C PRO A 260 -21.78 9.58 -26.25
N VAL A 261 -21.80 9.71 -27.58
CA VAL A 261 -20.65 10.19 -28.37
C VAL A 261 -20.56 11.71 -28.28
N GLU A 262 -19.36 12.26 -28.38
CA GLU A 262 -19.08 13.70 -28.20
C GLU A 262 -19.89 14.59 -29.16
N GLU A 263 -20.15 14.11 -30.37
CA GLU A 263 -20.89 14.85 -31.39
C GLU A 263 -22.38 15.02 -31.06
N ASN A 264 -22.90 14.28 -30.06
CA ASN A 264 -24.30 14.37 -29.65
C ASN A 264 -24.49 15.48 -28.59
N THR A 265 -24.54 16.74 -29.05
CA THR A 265 -24.70 17.92 -28.18
C THR A 265 -26.05 18.02 -27.46
N PHE A 266 -26.99 17.11 -27.71
CA PHE A 266 -28.30 17.05 -27.04
C PHE A 266 -28.36 15.98 -25.95
N ALA A 267 -27.30 15.18 -25.77
CA ALA A 267 -27.23 14.17 -24.73
C ALA A 267 -27.02 14.80 -23.34
N GLU A 268 -27.57 14.14 -22.32
CA GLU A 268 -27.23 14.44 -20.92
C GLU A 268 -25.84 13.87 -20.61
N THR A 269 -25.01 14.66 -19.94
CA THR A 269 -23.64 14.25 -19.56
C THR A 269 -23.59 13.54 -18.23
N GLU A 270 -24.68 13.53 -17.46
CA GLU A 270 -24.78 12.82 -16.19
C GLU A 270 -26.24 12.41 -15.92
N GLY A 271 -26.42 11.48 -14.99
CA GLY A 271 -27.73 11.13 -14.47
C GLY A 271 -27.72 9.74 -13.82
N LYS A 272 -28.88 9.07 -13.85
CA LYS A 272 -29.03 7.73 -13.27
C LYS A 272 -29.51 6.74 -14.30
N VAL A 273 -28.91 5.56 -14.32
CA VAL A 273 -29.48 4.39 -14.95
C VAL A 273 -30.27 3.64 -13.87
N SER A 274 -31.56 3.45 -14.12
CA SER A 274 -32.45 2.72 -13.21
C SER A 274 -33.02 1.49 -13.90
N VAL A 275 -33.05 0.37 -13.20
CA VAL A 275 -33.68 -0.86 -13.65
C VAL A 275 -34.85 -1.18 -12.73
N ILE A 276 -36.00 -1.44 -13.34
CA ILE A 276 -37.20 -1.97 -12.68
C ILE A 276 -37.39 -3.40 -13.14
N ALA A 277 -37.18 -4.36 -12.23
CA ALA A 277 -37.50 -5.76 -12.45
C ALA A 277 -38.96 -6.02 -12.06
N LEU A 278 -39.68 -6.87 -12.79
CA LEU A 278 -41.10 -7.20 -12.55
C LEU A 278 -41.29 -8.72 -12.49
N SER A 279 -42.04 -9.21 -11.51
CA SER A 279 -42.38 -10.63 -11.38
C SER A 279 -43.68 -10.99 -12.11
N ALA A 280 -43.90 -12.30 -12.35
CA ALA A 280 -45.16 -12.80 -12.93
C ALA A 280 -46.39 -12.52 -12.05
N ALA A 281 -46.18 -12.29 -10.74
CA ALA A 281 -47.22 -11.93 -9.78
C ALA A 281 -47.50 -10.41 -9.74
N GLY A 282 -46.78 -9.60 -10.53
CA GLY A 282 -46.99 -8.15 -10.61
C GLY A 282 -46.26 -7.33 -9.55
N LEU A 283 -45.26 -7.89 -8.85
CA LEU A 283 -44.37 -7.11 -7.98
C LEU A 283 -43.26 -6.42 -8.77
N SER A 284 -42.64 -5.40 -8.18
CA SER A 284 -41.50 -4.66 -8.74
C SER A 284 -40.32 -4.56 -7.78
N ALA A 285 -39.10 -4.76 -8.29
CA ALA A 285 -37.84 -4.43 -7.60
C ALA A 285 -37.08 -3.35 -8.38
N TYR A 286 -36.26 -2.56 -7.69
CA TYR A 286 -35.62 -1.35 -8.20
C TYR A 286 -34.14 -1.31 -7.84
N GLY A 287 -33.30 -0.99 -8.83
CA GLY A 287 -31.90 -0.62 -8.60
C GLY A 287 -31.51 0.59 -9.44
N GLU A 288 -30.59 1.40 -8.93
CA GLU A 288 -30.04 2.55 -9.63
C GLU A 288 -28.53 2.62 -9.50
N ILE A 289 -27.89 3.15 -10.54
CA ILE A 289 -26.47 3.50 -10.53
C ILE A 289 -26.30 4.86 -11.19
N GLY A 290 -25.45 5.71 -10.62
CA GLY A 290 -25.14 6.99 -11.23
C GLY A 290 -24.27 6.78 -12.47
N VAL A 291 -24.37 7.66 -13.47
CA VAL A 291 -23.48 7.67 -14.63
C VAL A 291 -23.11 9.12 -14.97
N ARG A 292 -21.86 9.36 -15.36
CA ARG A 292 -21.42 10.66 -15.87
C ARG A 292 -20.31 10.53 -16.90
N ILE A 293 -20.28 11.45 -17.86
CA ILE A 293 -19.11 11.68 -18.71
C ILE A 293 -18.04 12.32 -17.82
N ALA A 294 -16.86 11.70 -17.79
CA ALA A 294 -15.71 12.28 -17.14
C ALA A 294 -15.48 13.67 -17.74
N ALA A 295 -15.37 14.70 -16.88
CA ALA A 295 -15.15 16.05 -17.36
C ALA A 295 -13.91 16.06 -18.28
N PRO A 296 -13.97 16.64 -19.48
CA PRO A 296 -12.79 16.75 -20.30
C PRO A 296 -11.71 17.47 -19.51
N VAL A 297 -10.52 16.89 -19.44
CA VAL A 297 -9.29 17.44 -18.82
C VAL A 297 -8.78 18.67 -19.58
N ALA A 298 -9.62 19.30 -20.42
CA ALA A 298 -9.26 20.36 -21.35
C ALA A 298 -8.85 21.67 -20.65
N ASP A 299 -9.26 21.88 -19.41
CA ASP A 299 -8.89 23.05 -18.60
C ASP A 299 -7.75 22.76 -17.60
N ALA A 300 -7.20 21.55 -17.57
CA ALA A 300 -6.08 21.24 -16.67
C ALA A 300 -4.74 21.65 -17.29
N VAL A 301 -3.96 22.42 -16.53
CA VAL A 301 -2.60 22.80 -16.91
C VAL A 301 -1.69 21.57 -16.81
N ASP A 302 -1.20 21.08 -17.94
CA ASP A 302 -0.27 19.94 -17.99
C ASP A 302 1.16 20.38 -17.59
N LEU A 303 1.60 19.93 -16.43
CA LEU A 303 2.92 20.22 -15.84
C LEU A 303 4.05 19.50 -16.57
N ASN A 304 3.74 18.50 -17.40
CA ASN A 304 4.70 17.77 -18.23
C ASN A 304 4.54 18.08 -19.73
N ALA A 305 3.83 19.16 -20.09
CA ALA A 305 3.56 19.52 -21.49
C ALA A 305 4.82 19.69 -22.36
N ASN A 306 5.94 20.09 -21.75
CA ASN A 306 7.24 20.24 -22.39
C ASN A 306 8.07 18.94 -22.42
N GLY A 307 7.53 17.83 -21.90
CA GLY A 307 8.19 16.53 -21.79
C GLY A 307 9.19 16.41 -20.64
N ALA A 308 9.22 17.38 -19.72
CA ALA A 308 10.08 17.35 -18.54
C ALA A 308 9.33 16.85 -17.31
N TYR A 309 10.05 16.11 -16.46
CA TYR A 309 9.52 15.49 -15.24
C TYR A 309 10.43 15.84 -14.05
N ALA A 310 9.84 15.98 -12.86
CA ALA A 310 10.56 16.28 -11.63
C ALA A 310 9.80 15.73 -10.42
N ASN A 311 10.45 15.74 -9.24
CA ASN A 311 9.78 15.41 -7.98
C ASN A 311 9.07 16.61 -7.34
N CYS A 312 9.29 17.82 -7.85
CA CYS A 312 8.63 19.03 -7.37
C CYS A 312 8.01 19.79 -8.54
N TYR A 313 6.74 20.18 -8.39
CA TYR A 313 6.05 21.05 -9.34
C TYR A 313 5.66 22.36 -8.66
N ILE A 314 6.04 23.47 -9.29
CA ILE A 314 5.63 24.82 -8.86
C ILE A 314 4.30 25.13 -9.55
N VAL A 315 3.27 25.42 -8.75
CA VAL A 315 1.95 25.83 -9.25
C VAL A 315 1.62 27.23 -8.78
N THR A 316 1.24 28.11 -9.71
CA THR A 316 1.25 29.56 -9.47
C THR A 316 -0.13 30.21 -9.43
N GLN A 317 -1.18 29.45 -9.73
CA GLN A 317 -2.56 29.97 -9.80
C GLN A 317 -3.46 29.22 -8.82
N PRO A 318 -4.29 29.93 -8.02
CA PRO A 318 -5.28 29.33 -7.14
C PRO A 318 -6.50 28.82 -7.92
N ASN A 319 -7.30 27.93 -7.34
CA ASN A 319 -8.51 27.35 -7.94
C ASN A 319 -8.29 26.81 -9.37
N THR A 320 -7.07 26.35 -9.64
CA THR A 320 -6.66 25.91 -10.96
C THR A 320 -6.35 24.42 -10.89
N THR A 321 -6.88 23.68 -11.86
CA THR A 321 -6.61 22.26 -12.04
C THR A 321 -5.31 22.10 -12.82
N TYR A 322 -4.42 21.26 -12.30
CA TYR A 322 -3.17 20.86 -12.93
C TYR A 322 -3.19 19.36 -13.14
N GLN A 323 -2.36 18.87 -14.06
CA GLN A 323 -2.11 17.46 -14.23
C GLN A 323 -0.63 17.15 -14.41
N PHE A 324 -0.21 15.96 -13.97
CA PHE A 324 1.09 15.39 -14.30
C PHE A 324 0.98 13.87 -14.51
N ASP A 325 1.88 13.29 -15.30
CA ASP A 325 1.94 11.85 -15.53
C ASP A 325 2.61 11.15 -14.34
N ALA A 326 1.82 10.42 -13.56
CA ALA A 326 2.29 9.71 -12.39
C ALA A 326 2.78 8.29 -12.71
N THR A 327 2.90 7.93 -13.98
CA THR A 327 3.57 6.69 -14.41
C THR A 327 5.10 6.85 -14.47
N VAL A 328 5.62 8.08 -14.31
CA VAL A 328 7.05 8.42 -14.41
C VAL A 328 7.62 8.85 -13.05
N MET A 329 8.63 8.11 -12.56
CA MET A 329 9.34 8.45 -11.32
C MET A 329 10.33 9.60 -11.52
N GLY A 330 10.20 10.65 -10.73
CA GLY A 330 11.15 11.78 -10.71
C GLY A 330 11.38 12.35 -12.10
N THR A 331 12.62 12.31 -12.60
CA THR A 331 12.95 12.75 -13.97
C THR A 331 12.66 11.71 -15.05
N GLY A 332 12.43 10.45 -14.68
CA GLY A 332 12.33 9.32 -15.62
C GLY A 332 13.66 8.95 -16.30
N ILE A 333 14.76 9.59 -15.94
CA ILE A 333 16.07 9.42 -16.61
C ILE A 333 16.96 8.48 -15.80
N ALA A 334 17.43 7.42 -16.45
CA ALA A 334 18.43 6.52 -15.87
C ALA A 334 19.74 7.27 -15.59
N THR A 335 20.24 7.14 -14.36
CA THR A 335 21.47 7.79 -13.89
C THR A 335 22.48 6.72 -13.46
N ALA A 336 23.75 6.90 -13.81
CA ALA A 336 24.80 5.98 -13.39
C ALA A 336 24.88 5.87 -11.86
N GLY A 337 24.95 4.64 -11.33
CA GLY A 337 24.99 4.34 -9.90
C GLY A 337 23.62 4.26 -9.21
N LEU A 338 22.53 4.42 -9.97
CA LEU A 338 21.16 4.17 -9.52
C LEU A 338 20.52 3.08 -10.38
N ASP A 339 19.55 2.37 -9.80
CA ASP A 339 18.69 1.48 -10.56
C ASP A 339 17.88 2.28 -11.60
N ALA A 340 17.65 1.68 -12.76
CA ALA A 340 16.89 2.34 -13.82
C ALA A 340 15.44 2.57 -13.35
N PRO A 341 14.86 3.76 -13.61
CA PRO A 341 13.47 4.00 -13.25
C PRO A 341 12.55 3.06 -14.03
N VAL A 342 11.67 2.39 -13.29
CA VAL A 342 10.58 1.59 -13.84
C VAL A 342 9.33 2.44 -14.08
N LYS A 343 8.49 2.02 -15.01
CA LYS A 343 7.17 2.64 -15.19
C LYS A 343 6.27 2.25 -14.02
N LEU A 344 5.55 3.22 -13.45
CA LEU A 344 4.58 2.97 -12.39
C LEU A 344 3.21 2.63 -12.98
N GLU A 345 2.45 1.79 -12.28
CA GLU A 345 1.06 1.44 -12.57
C GLU A 345 0.18 1.85 -11.38
N PRO A 346 -0.09 3.16 -11.21
CA PRO A 346 -0.88 3.65 -10.09
C PRO A 346 -2.33 3.18 -10.22
N LYS A 347 -2.92 2.73 -9.11
CA LYS A 347 -4.36 2.39 -9.04
C LYS A 347 -5.16 3.38 -8.20
N ASP A 348 -4.49 4.13 -7.33
CA ASP A 348 -5.15 5.14 -6.50
C ASP A 348 -4.20 6.33 -6.18
N VAL A 349 -4.75 7.46 -5.73
CA VAL A 349 -4.01 8.70 -5.42
C VAL A 349 -4.51 9.39 -4.16
N MET A 350 -3.60 9.97 -3.38
CA MET A 350 -3.95 10.76 -2.19
C MET A 350 -3.02 11.95 -1.97
N VAL A 351 -3.52 12.97 -1.27
CA VAL A 351 -2.68 13.98 -0.60
C VAL A 351 -2.21 13.35 0.71
N LEU A 352 -0.90 13.26 0.95
CA LEU A 352 -0.35 12.71 2.19
C LEU A 352 -0.36 13.74 3.31
N TRP A 353 0.09 14.95 2.99
CA TRP A 353 0.06 16.10 3.89
C TRP A 353 0.08 17.38 3.08
N GLU A 354 -0.40 18.44 3.71
CA GLU A 354 -0.27 19.80 3.18
C GLU A 354 -0.07 20.81 4.30
N THR A 355 0.51 21.97 3.98
CA THR A 355 0.66 23.06 4.93
C THR A 355 -0.69 23.69 5.28
N GLY A 356 -0.85 24.15 6.53
CA GLY A 356 -2.10 24.69 7.03
C GLY A 356 -2.67 23.85 8.18
N SER A 357 -3.74 24.32 8.81
CA SER A 357 -4.35 23.65 9.97
C SER A 357 -5.43 22.64 9.60
N GLU A 358 -5.93 22.66 8.36
CA GLU A 358 -7.05 21.86 7.88
C GLU A 358 -6.75 21.29 6.49
N ALA A 359 -7.36 20.15 6.18
CA ALA A 359 -7.34 19.55 4.86
C ALA A 359 -8.11 20.42 3.83
N GLY A 360 -7.70 20.38 2.56
CA GLY A 360 -8.20 21.25 1.50
C GLY A 360 -7.51 22.62 1.41
N GLY A 361 -6.48 22.86 2.24
CA GLY A 361 -5.84 24.17 2.40
C GLY A 361 -4.93 24.56 1.24
N VAL A 362 -4.30 23.58 0.59
CA VAL A 362 -3.42 23.77 -0.58
C VAL A 362 -4.00 23.03 -1.79
N ILE A 363 -4.47 21.81 -1.58
CA ILE A 363 -5.06 20.94 -2.61
C ILE A 363 -6.54 20.73 -2.30
N ALA A 364 -7.42 21.34 -3.09
CA ALA A 364 -8.86 21.25 -2.93
C ALA A 364 -9.43 19.89 -3.39
N SER A 365 -8.83 19.28 -4.43
CA SER A 365 -9.19 17.94 -4.90
C SER A 365 -7.99 17.24 -5.56
N VAL A 366 -7.99 15.91 -5.53
CA VAL A 366 -7.03 15.06 -6.24
C VAL A 366 -7.72 13.83 -6.80
N GLU A 367 -7.38 13.46 -8.03
CA GLU A 367 -8.02 12.41 -8.81
C GLU A 367 -6.97 11.69 -9.67
N LEU A 368 -7.14 10.38 -9.89
CA LEU A 368 -6.28 9.59 -10.76
C LEU A 368 -7.06 9.22 -12.02
N THR A 369 -6.52 9.53 -13.20
CA THR A 369 -7.15 9.12 -14.46
C THR A 369 -6.83 7.66 -14.79
N LYS A 370 -7.63 7.07 -15.69
CA LYS A 370 -7.40 5.72 -16.22
C LYS A 370 -6.04 5.58 -16.92
N GLU A 371 -5.48 6.68 -17.42
CA GLU A 371 -4.16 6.72 -18.07
C GLU A 371 -2.99 6.81 -17.08
N GLY A 372 -3.25 6.90 -15.77
CA GLY A 372 -2.22 7.04 -14.73
C GLY A 372 -1.73 8.47 -14.53
N LYS A 373 -2.50 9.48 -14.97
CA LYS A 373 -2.22 10.88 -14.67
C LYS A 373 -2.88 11.28 -13.36
N VAL A 374 -2.18 12.10 -12.58
CA VAL A 374 -2.75 12.74 -11.40
C VAL A 374 -3.31 14.09 -11.82
N LEU A 375 -4.59 14.32 -11.54
CA LEU A 375 -5.26 15.61 -11.65
C LEU A 375 -5.43 16.16 -10.24
N PHE A 376 -5.09 17.42 -10.02
CA PHE A 376 -5.33 18.06 -8.74
C PHE A 376 -5.72 19.52 -8.93
N THR A 377 -6.59 20.01 -8.05
CA THR A 377 -7.02 21.40 -8.05
C THR A 377 -6.42 22.11 -6.84
N THR A 378 -5.71 23.21 -7.10
CA THR A 378 -5.21 24.10 -6.03
C THR A 378 -6.37 24.78 -5.31
N SER A 379 -6.20 25.08 -4.02
CA SER A 379 -7.20 25.78 -3.21
C SER A 379 -7.34 27.26 -3.61
N GLY A 380 -8.18 28.00 -2.88
CA GLY A 380 -8.38 29.44 -3.07
C GLY A 380 -7.16 30.31 -2.80
N THR A 381 -6.05 29.74 -2.33
CA THR A 381 -4.81 30.46 -2.02
C THR A 381 -3.59 29.78 -2.65
N ILE A 382 -2.65 30.60 -3.10
CA ILE A 382 -1.27 30.21 -3.37
C ILE A 382 -0.42 30.68 -2.17
N ASN A 383 0.56 29.89 -1.75
CA ASN A 383 1.38 29.92 -0.53
C ASN A 383 1.16 28.66 0.31
N GLY A 384 1.57 27.52 -0.22
CA GLY A 384 1.46 26.26 0.47
C GLY A 384 2.35 25.18 -0.13
N ASN A 385 2.56 24.12 0.62
CA ASN A 385 3.23 22.92 0.18
C ASN A 385 2.32 21.73 0.43
N ALA A 386 2.30 20.78 -0.50
CA ALA A 386 1.62 19.52 -0.33
C ALA A 386 2.49 18.39 -0.89
N VAL A 387 2.25 17.17 -0.40
CA VAL A 387 2.79 15.97 -1.00
C VAL A 387 1.64 15.11 -1.51
N ILE A 388 1.63 14.84 -2.80
CA ILE A 388 0.69 13.92 -3.45
C ILE A 388 1.42 12.60 -3.71
N ALA A 389 0.75 11.48 -3.46
CA ALA A 389 1.29 10.15 -3.69
C ALA A 389 0.29 9.26 -4.43
N VAL A 390 0.83 8.32 -5.21
CA VAL A 390 0.05 7.27 -5.87
C VAL A 390 0.35 5.91 -5.26
N THR A 391 -0.63 5.02 -5.27
CA THR A 391 -0.54 3.70 -4.63
C THR A 391 -0.93 2.56 -5.58
N ASP A 392 -0.62 1.34 -5.15
CA ASP A 392 -1.04 0.09 -5.81
C ASP A 392 -2.52 -0.27 -5.60
N GLY A 393 -3.23 0.49 -4.75
CA GLY A 393 -4.64 0.28 -4.40
C GLY A 393 -4.92 -0.94 -3.52
N GLU A 394 -3.91 -1.72 -3.12
CA GLU A 394 -4.08 -2.96 -2.37
C GLU A 394 -3.90 -2.70 -0.86
N PRO A 395 -4.93 -2.82 -0.02
CA PRO A 395 -4.84 -2.50 1.40
C PRO A 395 -3.67 -3.24 2.10
N VAL A 396 -2.85 -2.48 2.82
CA VAL A 396 -1.76 -3.02 3.65
C VAL A 396 -2.27 -3.20 5.07
N THR A 397 -2.03 -4.36 5.67
CA THR A 397 -2.43 -4.65 7.07
C THR A 397 -1.27 -4.58 8.05
N GLU A 398 -0.03 -4.85 7.62
CA GLU A 398 1.19 -4.86 8.44
C GLU A 398 2.40 -4.45 7.56
N PRO A 399 3.49 -3.87 8.13
CA PRO A 399 3.64 -3.47 9.54
C PRO A 399 2.92 -2.15 9.86
N TYR A 400 2.49 -1.42 8.83
CA TYR A 400 1.82 -0.13 8.96
C TYR A 400 0.54 -0.14 8.12
N PRO A 401 -0.64 -0.30 8.75
CA PRO A 401 -1.91 -0.42 8.03
C PRO A 401 -2.19 0.79 7.12
N ARG A 402 -2.59 0.56 5.87
CA ARG A 402 -2.96 1.61 4.91
C ARG A 402 -4.04 1.09 3.97
N LYS A 403 -5.27 1.60 4.06
CA LYS A 403 -6.40 1.04 3.29
C LYS A 403 -6.31 1.32 1.80
N ARG A 404 -5.68 2.43 1.41
CA ARG A 404 -5.49 2.82 0.01
C ARG A 404 -4.27 2.15 -0.65
N GLY A 405 -3.54 1.31 0.08
CA GLY A 405 -2.43 0.50 -0.42
C GLY A 405 -1.06 1.16 -0.46
N THR A 406 -0.05 0.41 -0.89
CA THR A 406 1.38 0.77 -0.81
C THR A 406 1.68 1.97 -1.69
N ILE A 407 2.39 2.98 -1.16
CA ILE A 407 2.86 4.12 -1.97
C ILE A 407 3.92 3.64 -2.97
N LEU A 408 3.66 3.92 -4.24
CA LEU A 408 4.59 3.65 -5.34
C LEU A 408 5.58 4.80 -5.54
N TRP A 409 5.09 6.04 -5.43
CA TRP A 409 5.89 7.26 -5.52
C TRP A 409 5.10 8.47 -5.00
N SER A 410 5.82 9.57 -4.74
CA SER A 410 5.24 10.83 -4.26
C SER A 410 5.95 12.05 -4.86
N TRP A 411 5.22 13.15 -4.95
CA TRP A 411 5.65 14.42 -5.53
C TRP A 411 5.32 15.58 -4.59
N HIS A 412 6.22 16.55 -4.52
CA HIS A 412 6.05 17.81 -3.81
C HIS A 412 5.36 18.83 -4.72
N ILE A 413 4.16 19.25 -4.33
CA ILE A 413 3.46 20.36 -4.96
C ILE A 413 3.77 21.64 -4.18
N TRP A 414 4.41 22.60 -4.83
CA TRP A 414 4.75 23.90 -4.25
C TRP A 414 3.83 24.97 -4.84
N ALA A 415 2.73 25.25 -4.14
CA ALA A 415 1.79 26.29 -4.53
C ALA A 415 2.34 27.65 -4.12
N ASN A 416 2.92 28.37 -5.07
CA ASN A 416 3.64 29.61 -4.79
C ASN A 416 3.64 30.58 -5.98
N SER A 417 3.92 31.84 -5.71
CA SER A 417 4.43 32.79 -6.70
C SER A 417 5.61 32.23 -7.50
N GLU A 418 5.82 32.77 -8.71
CA GLU A 418 6.97 32.40 -9.54
C GLU A 418 8.30 32.50 -8.77
N VAL A 419 9.09 31.42 -8.86
CA VAL A 419 10.46 31.36 -8.36
C VAL A 419 11.38 32.06 -9.35
N LYS A 420 12.29 32.89 -8.84
CA LYS A 420 13.18 33.69 -9.68
C LYS A 420 14.59 33.10 -9.71
N ASP A 421 15.23 33.29 -10.85
CA ASP A 421 16.64 33.01 -11.06
C ASP A 421 17.51 34.14 -10.48
N VAL A 422 18.54 33.73 -9.76
CA VAL A 422 19.53 34.60 -9.13
C VAL A 422 20.92 34.16 -9.55
N ALA A 423 21.72 35.09 -10.06
CA ALA A 423 23.12 34.84 -10.38
C ALA A 423 23.92 34.62 -9.08
N CYS A 424 24.72 33.57 -9.03
CA CYS A 424 25.61 33.24 -7.93
C CYS A 424 27.02 32.99 -8.49
N THR A 425 28.03 33.71 -8.01
CA THR A 425 29.43 33.50 -8.43
C THR A 425 30.21 32.80 -7.33
N ASN A 426 30.94 31.75 -7.65
CA ASN A 426 31.77 31.05 -6.65
C ASN A 426 33.13 31.73 -6.43
N ALA A 427 33.95 31.20 -5.51
CA ALA A 427 35.25 31.77 -5.18
C ALA A 427 36.27 31.74 -6.34
N GLU A 428 36.07 30.84 -7.32
CA GLU A 428 36.90 30.73 -8.53
C GLU A 428 36.41 31.63 -9.68
N GLY A 429 35.28 32.33 -9.50
CA GLY A 429 34.68 33.18 -10.52
C GLY A 429 33.75 32.44 -11.50
N GLU A 430 33.46 31.16 -11.27
CA GLU A 430 32.45 30.40 -12.03
C GLU A 430 31.05 30.93 -11.70
N GLN A 431 30.22 31.11 -12.74
CA GLN A 431 28.87 31.65 -12.62
C GLN A 431 27.83 30.53 -12.62
N PHE A 432 26.91 30.61 -11.67
CA PHE A 432 25.77 29.72 -11.50
C PHE A 432 24.48 30.54 -11.45
N THR A 433 23.35 29.86 -11.66
CA THR A 433 22.02 30.44 -11.45
C THR A 433 21.28 29.60 -10.41
N ILE A 434 20.90 30.21 -9.29
CA ILE A 434 20.20 29.56 -8.18
C ILE A 434 18.79 30.13 -8.01
N MET A 435 17.93 29.44 -7.26
CA MET A 435 16.63 29.99 -6.86
C MET A 435 16.79 31.17 -5.88
N ASP A 436 15.87 32.13 -5.95
CA ASP A 436 15.81 33.28 -5.04
C ASP A 436 15.45 32.93 -3.58
N ARG A 437 14.84 31.77 -3.34
CA ARG A 437 14.40 31.28 -2.03
C ARG A 437 14.67 29.79 -1.82
N ASN A 438 14.55 29.32 -0.58
CA ASN A 438 14.68 27.89 -0.27
C ASN A 438 13.55 27.10 -0.92
N LEU A 439 13.81 25.84 -1.24
CA LEU A 439 12.77 24.94 -1.75
C LEU A 439 11.62 24.84 -0.73
N GLY A 440 10.39 25.09 -1.21
CA GLY A 440 9.18 25.10 -0.40
C GLY A 440 8.89 26.41 0.36
N GLU A 441 9.75 27.43 0.30
CA GLU A 441 9.54 28.69 1.01
C GLU A 441 8.45 29.57 0.35
N TRP A 442 7.56 30.21 1.12
CA TRP A 442 6.50 31.03 0.50
C TRP A 442 7.05 32.29 -0.17
N THR A 443 7.90 33.05 0.50
CA THR A 443 8.49 34.29 -0.03
C THR A 443 9.93 34.42 0.40
N GLN A 444 10.77 35.04 -0.43
CA GLN A 444 12.12 35.42 -0.01
C GLN A 444 12.05 36.40 1.19
N PRO A 445 12.61 36.07 2.36
CA PRO A 445 12.43 36.91 3.54
C PRO A 445 13.45 38.04 3.60
N GLU A 446 13.02 39.26 3.94
CA GLU A 446 13.90 40.37 4.31
C GLU A 446 14.36 40.21 5.77
N GLY A 447 15.25 39.24 6.02
CA GLY A 447 15.63 38.81 7.37
C GLY A 447 14.59 37.87 8.00
N SER A 448 15.03 36.81 8.69
CA SER A 448 14.09 35.76 9.14
C SER A 448 13.77 35.80 10.64
N LEU A 449 12.53 36.16 10.95
CA LEU A 449 11.79 35.60 12.10
C LEU A 449 10.61 34.76 11.61
N SER A 450 10.62 34.37 10.32
CA SER A 450 9.50 33.65 9.71
C SER A 450 9.38 32.26 10.35
N SER A 451 8.14 31.80 10.54
CA SER A 451 7.85 30.42 10.91
C SER A 451 8.13 29.44 9.76
N TYR A 452 8.54 29.93 8.57
CA TYR A 452 8.51 29.17 7.33
C TYR A 452 9.72 29.46 6.41
N ASP A 453 10.93 29.08 6.85
CA ASP A 453 12.21 29.28 6.12
C ASP A 453 12.51 28.18 5.08
N GLY A 454 11.46 27.63 4.46
CA GLY A 454 11.51 26.50 3.54
C GLY A 454 11.52 25.12 4.21
N LEU A 455 11.29 24.10 3.38
CA LEU A 455 11.18 22.71 3.81
C LEU A 455 12.55 22.09 4.11
N LYS A 456 12.53 20.95 4.79
CA LYS A 456 13.71 20.17 5.15
C LYS A 456 13.68 18.85 4.39
N TYR A 457 14.86 18.39 3.98
CA TYR A 457 15.03 17.14 3.23
C TYR A 457 16.13 16.32 3.88
N GLN A 458 15.95 15.01 3.96
CA GLN A 458 17.05 14.10 4.25
C GLN A 458 17.87 13.92 2.98
N TRP A 459 19.20 13.86 3.11
CA TRP A 459 20.07 13.85 1.93
C TRP A 459 19.78 12.63 1.06
N GLY A 460 19.61 12.82 -0.25
CA GLY A 460 19.31 11.72 -1.18
C GLY A 460 17.84 11.33 -1.27
N ARG A 461 16.92 11.98 -0.53
CA ARG A 461 15.47 11.80 -0.67
C ARG A 461 14.83 12.95 -1.44
N LYS A 462 13.72 12.64 -2.10
CA LYS A 462 12.86 13.62 -2.79
C LYS A 462 11.81 14.25 -1.88
N ASP A 463 11.52 13.63 -0.73
CA ASP A 463 10.35 13.92 0.08
C ASP A 463 10.62 15.03 1.14
N PRO A 464 9.79 16.08 1.19
CA PRO A 464 9.98 17.18 2.14
C PRO A 464 9.38 16.93 3.53
N TYR A 465 9.90 17.71 4.49
CA TYR A 465 9.36 17.87 5.84
C TYR A 465 9.19 19.35 6.21
N VAL A 466 8.08 19.65 6.88
CA VAL A 466 7.85 20.92 7.58
C VAL A 466 8.60 21.00 8.91
N GLY A 467 9.07 19.86 9.43
CA GLY A 467 9.76 19.72 10.71
C GLY A 467 8.85 19.28 11.85
N PHE A 468 9.41 18.59 12.84
CA PHE A 468 8.68 18.08 14.01
C PHE A 468 9.06 18.82 15.28
N ASN A 469 8.09 19.00 16.19
CA ASN A 469 8.38 19.42 17.55
C ASN A 469 8.88 18.23 18.41
N SER A 470 9.29 18.50 19.66
CA SER A 470 9.79 17.46 20.57
C SER A 470 8.77 16.39 20.96
N GLY A 471 7.47 16.64 20.72
CA GLY A 471 6.39 15.67 20.89
C GLY A 471 6.10 14.84 19.64
N GLY A 472 6.87 15.02 18.56
CA GLY A 472 6.69 14.29 17.30
C GLY A 472 5.54 14.81 16.43
N ALA A 473 4.93 15.95 16.76
CA ALA A 473 3.91 16.55 15.91
C ALA A 473 4.53 17.50 14.87
N LEU A 474 3.87 17.66 13.71
CA LEU A 474 4.28 18.64 12.69
C LEU A 474 4.30 20.06 13.27
N MET A 475 5.32 20.83 12.90
CA MET A 475 5.45 22.24 13.31
C MET A 475 4.45 23.16 12.59
N ASP A 476 4.14 22.86 11.33
CA ASP A 476 3.15 23.56 10.51
C ASP A 476 2.68 22.63 9.40
N GLY A 477 1.38 22.37 9.31
CA GLY A 477 0.80 21.43 8.35
C GLY A 477 -0.26 20.52 8.96
N SER A 478 -1.19 20.11 8.11
CA SER A 478 -2.24 19.17 8.41
C SER A 478 -1.88 17.86 7.72
N VAL A 479 -1.89 16.80 8.52
CA VAL A 479 -1.86 15.45 7.96
C VAL A 479 -3.24 15.19 7.38
N VAL A 480 -3.32 15.06 6.06
CA VAL A 480 -4.59 14.84 5.36
C VAL A 480 -4.73 13.34 5.14
N TYR A 481 -5.19 12.61 6.17
CA TYR A 481 -5.56 11.20 6.01
C TYR A 481 -7.04 10.99 6.32
N THR A 482 -7.76 10.42 5.35
CA THR A 482 -9.20 10.13 5.40
C THR A 482 -9.52 8.81 6.12
N ASP A 483 -8.51 8.08 6.59
CA ASP A 483 -8.68 6.86 7.37
C ASP A 483 -8.46 7.12 8.85
N THR A 484 -9.54 7.00 9.62
CA THR A 484 -9.60 7.20 11.08
C THR A 484 -8.65 6.31 11.90
N ASP A 485 -8.01 5.30 11.28
CA ASP A 485 -7.23 4.27 11.96
C ASP A 485 -5.71 4.40 11.73
N TYR A 486 -5.26 5.31 10.86
CA TYR A 486 -3.84 5.55 10.62
C TYR A 486 -3.34 6.70 11.49
N GLN A 487 -2.59 6.37 12.55
CA GLN A 487 -1.76 7.37 13.22
C GLN A 487 -0.59 7.67 12.27
N PRO A 488 -0.36 8.93 11.84
CA PRO A 488 0.86 9.27 11.15
C PRO A 488 2.00 8.86 12.07
N MET A 489 2.68 7.79 11.71
CA MET A 489 3.89 7.43 12.39
C MET A 489 4.91 8.46 11.93
N VAL A 490 4.96 9.57 12.64
CA VAL A 490 6.22 10.24 12.92
C VAL A 490 7.02 9.23 13.74
N GLY A 491 7.54 8.26 13.01
CA GLY A 491 8.13 7.03 13.47
C GLY A 491 9.58 7.01 13.06
N TYR A 492 10.37 6.40 13.93
CA TYR A 492 11.78 6.22 13.73
C TYR A 492 12.00 4.90 13.02
N ALA A 493 12.24 4.94 11.71
CA ALA A 493 12.73 3.77 11.00
C ALA A 493 14.25 3.66 11.22
N THR A 494 14.70 2.46 11.62
CA THR A 494 16.11 2.09 11.65
C THR A 494 16.32 0.97 10.65
N SER A 495 17.25 1.14 9.70
CA SER A 495 17.60 0.12 8.73
C SER A 495 18.02 -1.18 9.43
N THR A 496 17.37 -2.31 9.10
CA THR A 496 17.66 -3.60 9.75
C THR A 496 17.79 -4.78 8.79
N THR A 497 17.55 -4.62 7.48
CA THR A 497 17.49 -5.75 6.54
C THR A 497 18.42 -5.65 5.32
N SER A 498 18.48 -4.51 4.62
CA SER A 498 19.44 -4.20 3.53
C SER A 498 19.34 -2.74 3.04
N ASP A 499 20.32 -2.27 2.26
CA ASP A 499 20.32 -0.90 1.71
C ASP A 499 19.17 -0.70 0.70
N ALA A 500 18.92 -1.69 -0.16
CA ALA A 500 17.83 -1.68 -1.12
C ALA A 500 16.45 -1.66 -0.42
N ALA A 501 16.29 -2.41 0.66
CA ALA A 501 15.07 -2.38 1.47
C ALA A 501 14.85 -1.00 2.11
N THR A 502 15.92 -0.32 2.51
CA THR A 502 15.81 0.99 3.17
C THR A 502 15.39 2.10 2.21
N LEU A 503 15.85 2.07 0.96
CA LEU A 503 15.39 3.00 -0.08
C LEU A 503 13.96 2.72 -0.52
N LEU A 504 13.60 1.45 -0.65
CA LEU A 504 12.21 1.06 -0.94
C LEU A 504 11.26 1.53 0.17
N GLU A 505 11.62 1.32 1.44
CA GLU A 505 10.87 1.84 2.57
C GLU A 505 10.76 3.38 2.52
N ALA A 506 11.85 4.09 2.19
CA ALA A 506 11.83 5.54 2.07
C ALA A 506 10.89 6.05 0.97
N ILE A 507 10.66 5.26 -0.09
CA ILE A 507 9.69 5.53 -1.16
C ILE A 507 8.26 5.23 -0.69
N GLN A 508 8.06 4.11 0.00
CA GLN A 508 6.75 3.66 0.48
C GLN A 508 6.22 4.48 1.67
N TYR A 509 7.11 5.19 2.35
CA TYR A 509 6.81 6.00 3.53
C TYR A 509 7.47 7.39 3.46
N PRO A 510 7.07 8.22 2.47
CA PRO A 510 7.64 9.55 2.26
C PRO A 510 7.43 10.49 3.46
N GLU A 511 6.36 10.31 4.23
CA GLU A 511 6.05 11.05 5.44
C GLU A 511 6.90 10.63 6.66
N MET A 512 7.54 9.45 6.63
CA MET A 512 8.40 8.97 7.71
C MET A 512 9.76 9.65 7.67
N PHE A 513 10.25 10.04 8.85
CA PHE A 513 11.60 10.55 9.03
C PHE A 513 12.52 9.43 9.54
N PHE A 514 13.49 9.03 8.72
CA PHE A 514 14.33 7.88 9.00
C PHE A 514 15.50 8.30 9.89
N THR A 515 15.44 7.98 11.18
CA THR A 515 16.48 8.40 12.11
C THR A 515 17.72 7.53 12.05
N GLY A 516 18.85 8.21 12.20
CA GLY A 516 20.14 7.65 12.45
C GLY A 516 20.30 7.07 13.86
N THR A 517 21.05 5.98 13.96
CA THR A 517 21.57 5.37 15.19
C THR A 517 23.07 5.16 15.08
N TYR A 518 23.71 4.71 16.16
CA TYR A 518 25.11 4.28 16.10
C TYR A 518 25.32 3.07 15.16
N ASN A 519 24.30 2.24 14.94
CA ASN A 519 24.40 1.04 14.12
C ASN A 519 24.43 1.34 12.61
N ASN A 520 24.08 2.56 12.20
CA ASN A 520 24.10 3.00 10.80
C ASN A 520 24.88 4.31 10.62
N MET A 521 25.76 4.66 11.58
CA MET A 521 26.54 5.90 11.57
C MET A 521 25.73 7.19 11.37
N PHE A 522 24.46 7.16 11.77
CA PHE A 522 23.46 8.19 11.55
C PHE A 522 23.13 8.52 10.09
N ASP A 523 23.35 7.56 9.21
CA ASP A 523 22.88 7.62 7.83
C ASP A 523 21.57 6.86 7.71
N TRP A 524 20.59 7.42 6.99
CA TRP A 524 19.30 6.76 6.81
C TRP A 524 19.37 5.69 5.73
N TYR A 525 20.33 5.75 4.79
CA TYR A 525 20.46 4.80 3.69
C TYR A 525 21.67 3.90 3.94
N GLY A 526 21.41 2.65 4.32
CA GLY A 526 22.38 1.57 4.37
C GLY A 526 22.70 0.99 5.76
N LEU A 527 23.32 -0.18 5.77
CA LEU A 527 23.69 -0.95 6.97
C LEU A 527 25.09 -0.62 7.51
N GLY A 528 25.37 -1.04 8.75
CA GLY A 528 26.71 -1.06 9.35
C GLY A 528 27.11 0.20 10.14
N GLY A 529 27.76 -0.03 11.28
CA GLY A 529 28.10 0.97 12.29
C GLY A 529 29.57 1.37 12.33
N SER A 530 30.35 1.03 11.30
CA SER A 530 31.79 1.31 11.19
C SER A 530 32.12 2.06 9.91
N ASP A 531 33.22 2.81 9.93
CA ASP A 531 33.75 3.62 8.82
C ASP A 531 34.68 2.82 7.88
N ASP A 532 34.57 1.49 7.90
CA ASP A 532 35.37 0.64 7.03
C ASP A 532 34.85 0.66 5.58
N ALA A 533 35.74 0.35 4.65
CA ALA A 533 35.44 0.40 3.21
C ALA A 533 34.28 -0.51 2.79
N GLU A 534 34.05 -1.63 3.48
CA GLU A 534 32.94 -2.55 3.20
C GLU A 534 31.61 -1.90 3.63
N THR A 535 31.55 -1.36 4.85
CA THR A 535 30.37 -0.63 5.35
C THR A 535 30.03 0.58 4.48
N LEU A 536 31.02 1.30 3.98
CA LEU A 536 30.80 2.45 3.09
C LEU A 536 30.20 2.05 1.73
N THR A 537 30.39 0.81 1.26
CA THR A 537 29.76 0.33 0.01
C THR A 537 28.24 0.21 0.11
N HIS A 538 27.71 0.18 1.34
CA HIS A 538 26.28 0.15 1.63
C HIS A 538 25.61 1.53 1.53
N ARG A 539 26.39 2.59 1.32
CA ARG A 539 25.91 3.97 1.11
C ARG A 539 25.83 4.24 -0.40
N ASN A 540 24.82 5.01 -0.82
CA ASN A 540 24.67 5.39 -2.22
C ASN A 540 24.81 6.91 -2.39
N ASP A 541 25.98 7.29 -2.87
CA ASP A 541 26.39 8.68 -3.08
C ASP A 541 25.86 9.25 -4.40
N HIS A 542 25.18 8.44 -5.20
CA HIS A 542 24.59 8.83 -6.48
C HIS A 542 23.17 9.38 -6.34
N LEU A 543 22.55 9.32 -5.15
CA LEU A 543 21.13 9.69 -4.99
C LEU A 543 20.83 11.12 -5.47
N TRP A 544 21.72 12.09 -5.26
CA TRP A 544 21.61 13.46 -5.81
C TRP A 544 22.63 13.76 -6.91
N GLY A 545 23.19 12.73 -7.53
CA GLY A 545 23.85 12.82 -8.84
C GLY A 545 25.18 13.55 -8.87
N ASN A 546 25.90 13.66 -7.75
CA ASN A 546 27.23 14.27 -7.72
C ASN A 546 28.22 13.51 -6.81
N PRO A 547 28.41 12.19 -7.01
CA PRO A 547 29.26 11.36 -6.15
C PRO A 547 30.75 11.74 -6.23
N ASP A 548 31.22 12.18 -7.41
CA ASP A 548 32.64 12.46 -7.68
C ASP A 548 32.97 13.95 -7.73
N GLU A 549 32.00 14.84 -7.46
CA GLU A 549 32.12 16.31 -7.51
C GLU A 549 32.54 16.93 -8.87
N THR A 550 32.51 16.15 -9.95
CA THR A 550 33.00 16.60 -11.27
C THR A 550 31.89 17.00 -12.23
N ALA A 551 30.81 16.21 -12.32
CA ALA A 551 29.73 16.38 -13.28
C ALA A 551 28.37 16.14 -12.62
N PRO A 552 27.86 17.13 -11.85
CA PRO A 552 26.60 17.00 -11.14
C PRO A 552 25.42 16.89 -12.11
N VAL A 553 24.50 15.96 -11.85
CA VAL A 553 23.29 15.73 -12.67
C VAL A 553 22.03 15.65 -11.82
N LYS A 554 20.88 16.00 -12.41
CA LYS A 554 19.57 15.81 -11.78
C LYS A 554 19.13 14.36 -11.88
N THR A 555 18.93 13.70 -10.75
CA THR A 555 18.50 12.29 -10.68
C THR A 555 17.00 12.15 -10.45
N ILE A 556 16.51 10.91 -10.44
CA ILE A 556 15.13 10.60 -10.04
C ILE A 556 14.84 10.87 -8.55
N PHE A 557 15.84 11.07 -7.68
CA PHE A 557 15.63 11.39 -6.25
C PHE A 557 15.90 12.85 -5.90
N ASP A 558 16.31 13.66 -6.89
CA ASP A 558 16.54 15.09 -6.71
C ASP A 558 15.19 15.81 -6.40
N PRO A 559 15.07 16.51 -5.25
CA PRO A 559 13.81 17.14 -4.82
C PRO A 559 13.48 18.43 -5.58
N CYS A 560 14.42 19.00 -6.34
CA CYS A 560 14.22 20.31 -6.95
C CYS A 560 13.20 20.28 -8.09
N PRO A 561 12.57 21.43 -8.40
CA PRO A 561 11.62 21.52 -9.50
C PRO A 561 12.28 21.35 -10.87
N GLU A 562 11.46 21.31 -11.90
CA GLU A 562 11.89 21.24 -13.29
C GLU A 562 12.96 22.31 -13.62
N GLY A 563 14.02 21.89 -14.33
CA GLY A 563 15.12 22.77 -14.72
C GLY A 563 16.10 23.13 -13.59
N TYR A 564 15.88 22.63 -12.37
CA TYR A 564 16.78 22.82 -11.23
C TYR A 564 17.22 21.48 -10.64
N MET A 565 18.34 21.48 -9.91
CA MET A 565 18.86 20.36 -9.14
C MET A 565 19.46 20.83 -7.81
N VAL A 566 19.76 19.92 -6.90
CA VAL A 566 20.46 20.24 -5.65
C VAL A 566 21.85 20.78 -5.98
N ALA A 567 22.16 21.97 -5.46
CA ALA A 567 23.41 22.65 -5.76
C ALA A 567 24.63 21.85 -5.26
N PRO A 568 25.68 21.67 -6.07
CA PRO A 568 26.95 21.12 -5.60
C PRO A 568 27.66 22.12 -4.68
N LEU A 569 28.55 21.66 -3.80
CA LEU A 569 29.22 22.52 -2.81
C LEU A 569 29.93 23.72 -3.45
N LYS A 570 30.51 23.53 -4.63
CA LYS A 570 31.23 24.57 -5.37
C LYS A 570 30.40 25.83 -5.67
N VAL A 571 29.06 25.75 -5.67
CA VAL A 571 28.18 26.92 -5.86
C VAL A 571 28.31 27.91 -4.69
N PHE A 572 28.57 27.40 -3.49
CA PHE A 572 28.52 28.19 -2.25
C PHE A 572 29.88 28.69 -1.78
N THR A 573 30.98 28.31 -2.42
CA THR A 573 32.33 28.72 -1.98
C THR A 573 32.52 30.23 -2.04
N GLY A 574 31.78 30.94 -2.89
CA GLY A 574 31.78 32.40 -2.95
C GLY A 574 31.18 33.12 -1.74
N PHE A 575 30.68 32.40 -0.73
CA PHE A 575 30.20 32.98 0.53
C PHE A 575 31.33 33.51 1.41
N THR A 576 32.57 33.08 1.17
CA THR A 576 33.74 33.52 1.92
C THR A 576 34.84 34.03 0.99
N ALA A 577 35.71 34.90 1.51
CA ALA A 577 36.76 35.54 0.73
C ALA A 577 37.79 34.55 0.13
N THR A 578 37.91 33.35 0.70
CA THR A 578 38.92 32.36 0.34
C THR A 578 38.34 31.11 -0.34
N GLY A 579 37.01 30.97 -0.40
CA GLY A 579 36.38 29.70 -0.78
C GLY A 579 36.40 28.63 0.31
N ALA A 580 36.95 28.94 1.49
CA ALA A 580 37.10 28.02 2.61
C ALA A 580 36.35 28.52 3.86
N ALA A 581 36.36 27.75 4.95
CA ALA A 581 35.72 28.13 6.21
C ALA A 581 36.20 29.50 6.72
N ALA A 582 35.25 30.31 7.20
CA ALA A 582 35.47 31.64 7.77
C ALA A 582 34.92 31.68 9.20
N PHE A 583 35.69 32.24 10.14
CA PHE A 583 35.34 32.35 11.57
C PHE A 583 35.38 33.81 12.07
N ASP A 584 35.42 34.75 11.14
CA ASP A 584 35.44 36.18 11.41
C ASP A 584 34.54 36.87 10.38
N SER A 585 33.86 37.95 10.82
CA SER A 585 32.91 38.66 9.97
C SER A 585 33.53 39.36 8.76
N SER A 586 34.84 39.59 8.74
CA SER A 586 35.52 40.23 7.61
C SER A 586 35.80 39.26 6.45
N SER A 587 35.85 37.96 6.74
CA SER A 587 36.01 36.90 5.75
C SER A 587 34.68 36.37 5.19
N ILE A 588 33.54 36.74 5.80
CA ILE A 588 32.19 36.39 5.34
C ILE A 588 31.70 37.47 4.36
N LEU A 589 31.45 37.08 3.11
CA LEU A 589 31.06 38.00 2.05
C LEU A 589 29.55 38.23 2.07
N SER A 590 29.10 39.22 2.84
CA SER A 590 27.68 39.52 3.03
C SER A 590 27.28 40.99 2.77
N ASP A 591 26.05 41.18 2.31
CA ASP A 591 25.37 42.46 2.19
C ASP A 591 24.61 42.76 3.50
N GLY A 592 25.22 43.56 4.37
CA GLY A 592 24.62 43.98 5.65
C GLY A 592 25.00 43.10 6.84
N SER A 593 24.26 43.24 7.94
CA SER A 593 24.50 42.48 9.18
C SER A 593 23.68 41.20 9.23
N PHE A 594 24.18 40.19 9.95
CA PHE A 594 23.41 38.97 10.23
C PHE A 594 22.04 39.30 10.82
N ASN A 595 20.99 38.74 10.24
CA ASN A 595 19.62 38.89 10.72
C ASN A 595 18.89 37.54 10.66
N ASN A 596 19.37 36.60 11.50
CA ASN A 596 18.95 35.19 11.46
C ASN A 596 19.14 34.56 10.07
N GLY A 597 20.25 34.91 9.44
CA GLY A 597 20.57 34.58 8.06
C GLY A 597 21.52 35.61 7.47
N TRP A 598 22.02 35.30 6.29
CA TRP A 598 22.95 36.13 5.54
C TRP A 598 22.39 36.43 4.15
N THR A 599 22.51 37.68 3.71
CA THR A 599 22.48 37.99 2.28
C THR A 599 23.92 37.93 1.80
N PHE A 600 24.30 36.94 0.99
CA PHE A 600 25.68 36.83 0.52
C PHE A 600 25.92 37.71 -0.71
N THR A 601 27.04 38.44 -0.77
CA THR A 601 27.30 39.43 -1.84
C THR A 601 27.46 38.81 -3.22
N ASN A 602 27.85 37.54 -3.28
CA ASN A 602 28.06 36.82 -4.54
C ASN A 602 26.77 36.31 -5.17
N ALA A 603 25.69 36.22 -4.38
CA ALA A 603 24.37 35.81 -4.81
C ALA A 603 23.34 36.96 -4.76
N HIS A 604 23.57 37.99 -3.94
CA HIS A 604 22.58 39.04 -3.63
C HIS A 604 21.19 38.47 -3.23
N SER A 605 21.19 37.30 -2.58
CA SER A 605 20.00 36.60 -2.12
C SER A 605 20.15 36.22 -0.67
N PHE A 606 19.05 36.27 0.07
CA PHE A 606 19.01 35.95 1.50
C PHE A 606 18.89 34.44 1.74
N PHE A 607 19.79 33.95 2.60
CA PHE A 607 19.86 32.58 3.09
C PHE A 607 19.46 32.56 4.57
N PRO A 608 18.22 32.15 4.91
CA PRO A 608 17.78 32.07 6.30
C PRO A 608 18.57 31.04 7.11
N ALA A 609 18.80 31.34 8.38
CA ALA A 609 19.30 30.42 9.39
C ALA A 609 18.17 29.49 9.86
N ALA A 610 17.74 28.60 8.96
CA ALA A 610 16.50 27.82 9.04
C ALA A 610 16.56 26.59 9.97
N GLY A 611 17.67 26.36 10.67
CA GLY A 611 17.89 25.18 11.50
C GLY A 611 17.96 23.87 10.70
N GLN A 612 18.02 22.75 11.43
CA GLN A 612 18.04 21.38 10.89
C GLN A 612 17.15 20.46 11.71
N MET A 613 16.62 19.40 11.09
CA MET A 613 16.00 18.28 11.80
C MET A 613 17.10 17.34 12.29
N ALA A 614 17.06 17.03 13.58
CA ALA A 614 18.08 16.19 14.20
C ALA A 614 18.07 14.78 13.61
N ASN A 615 19.22 14.32 13.13
CA ASN A 615 19.40 12.98 12.58
C ASN A 615 18.87 11.83 13.46
N ASN A 616 18.90 11.97 14.78
CA ASN A 616 18.52 10.91 15.71
C ASN A 616 17.09 11.03 16.28
N SER A 617 16.36 12.11 15.97
CA SER A 617 15.04 12.34 16.55
C SER A 617 14.04 13.06 15.63
N GLY A 618 14.43 13.52 14.44
CA GLY A 618 13.56 14.29 13.54
C GLY A 618 13.15 15.68 14.04
N VAL A 619 13.35 15.97 15.33
CA VAL A 619 13.00 17.25 15.95
C VAL A 619 13.72 18.38 15.24
N LEU A 620 12.96 19.37 14.79
CA LEU A 620 13.47 20.59 14.19
C LEU A 620 14.18 21.42 15.27
N ARG A 621 15.50 21.57 15.11
CA ARG A 621 16.36 22.38 15.96
C ARG A 621 16.51 23.76 15.35
N LEU A 622 15.59 24.65 15.74
CA LEU A 622 15.68 26.11 15.52
C LEU A 622 16.44 26.80 16.66
N ILE A 623 17.36 26.09 17.35
CA ILE A 623 17.90 26.49 18.65
C ILE A 623 18.59 27.86 18.52
N PRO A 624 18.12 28.91 19.22
CA PRO A 624 18.92 30.09 19.47
C PRO A 624 20.01 29.67 20.47
N GLY A 625 21.21 29.40 19.97
CA GLY A 625 22.37 29.22 20.83
C GLY A 625 22.90 30.57 21.33
N PRO A 626 23.95 30.58 22.18
CA PRO A 626 24.69 31.81 22.51
C PRO A 626 25.21 32.56 21.27
N GLN A 627 25.25 31.89 20.11
CA GLN A 627 25.73 32.39 18.82
C GLN A 627 24.60 32.76 17.84
N GLY A 628 23.32 32.71 18.25
CA GLY A 628 22.16 32.97 17.39
C GLY A 628 21.60 31.71 16.72
N ARG A 629 20.70 31.88 15.74
CA ARG A 629 20.22 30.80 14.87
C ARG A 629 21.31 30.32 13.92
N GLU A 630 21.21 29.07 13.48
CA GLU A 630 22.16 28.44 12.54
C GLU A 630 21.44 28.03 11.25
N GLY A 631 22.09 28.23 10.12
CA GLY A 631 21.64 27.76 8.81
C GLY A 631 22.35 26.47 8.43
N TYR A 632 21.60 25.52 7.86
CA TYR A 632 22.14 24.27 7.34
C TYR A 632 21.55 23.99 5.97
N TYR A 633 22.43 23.87 4.98
CA TYR A 633 22.08 23.76 3.58
C TYR A 633 22.75 22.54 2.98
N TRP A 634 21.93 21.64 2.47
CA TRP A 634 22.46 20.50 1.76
C TRP A 634 23.08 20.90 0.43
N THR A 635 24.07 20.10 0.04
CA THR A 635 24.65 20.11 -1.30
C THR A 635 24.54 18.70 -1.90
N SER A 636 24.63 18.58 -3.22
CA SER A 636 24.70 17.26 -3.88
C SER A 636 26.06 16.57 -3.68
N SER A 637 27.05 17.29 -3.16
CA SER A 637 28.40 16.78 -2.87
C SER A 637 28.43 15.83 -1.65
N VAL A 638 29.38 14.89 -1.68
CA VAL A 638 29.57 13.84 -0.66
C VAL A 638 31.00 13.83 -0.11
N ASP A 639 31.17 13.23 1.07
CA ASP A 639 32.47 13.08 1.76
C ASP A 639 32.49 11.77 2.55
N GLU A 640 33.18 10.75 2.02
CA GLU A 640 33.43 9.44 2.66
C GLU A 640 32.23 8.88 3.47
N GLY A 641 31.11 8.58 2.80
CA GLY A 641 29.90 8.03 3.45
C GLY A 641 29.10 9.04 4.27
N SER A 642 29.37 10.33 4.10
CA SER A 642 28.56 11.44 4.61
C SER A 642 28.24 12.40 3.47
N SER A 643 27.51 13.48 3.76
CA SER A 643 27.15 14.49 2.77
C SER A 643 27.71 15.84 3.13
N LYS A 644 28.23 16.56 2.13
CA LYS A 644 28.71 17.93 2.33
C LYS A 644 27.54 18.89 2.46
N MET A 645 27.71 19.87 3.33
CA MET A 645 26.74 20.91 3.60
C MET A 645 27.44 22.26 3.77
N VAL A 646 26.65 23.32 3.65
CA VAL A 646 27.03 24.65 4.11
C VAL A 646 26.32 24.90 5.43
N ASP A 647 27.09 25.26 6.45
CA ASP A 647 26.54 25.68 7.73
C ASP A 647 27.10 27.02 8.19
N PHE A 648 26.25 27.84 8.80
CA PHE A 648 26.63 29.19 9.17
C PHE A 648 25.83 29.71 10.36
N ASN A 649 26.40 30.68 11.05
CA ASN A 649 25.69 31.53 11.99
C ASN A 649 26.26 32.97 11.92
N ALA A 650 26.01 33.80 12.93
CA ALA A 650 26.49 35.18 12.96
C ALA A 650 28.03 35.31 12.95
N ASN A 651 28.76 34.25 13.34
CA ASN A 651 30.21 34.28 13.56
C ASN A 651 31.00 33.44 12.56
N TYR A 652 30.37 32.50 11.86
CA TYR A 652 31.07 31.62 10.92
C TYR A 652 30.24 31.28 9.69
N VAL A 653 30.96 30.90 8.63
CA VAL A 653 30.46 30.14 7.48
C VAL A 653 31.42 28.98 7.24
N MET A 654 30.90 27.77 7.17
CA MET A 654 31.68 26.55 7.01
C MET A 654 31.13 25.67 5.89
N PHE A 655 32.01 24.82 5.38
CA PHE A 655 31.75 23.83 4.33
C PHE A 655 32.09 22.45 4.92
N ASN A 656 31.16 21.92 5.72
CA ASN A 656 31.37 20.72 6.53
C ASN A 656 30.66 19.50 5.94
N SER A 657 30.82 18.36 6.61
CA SER A 657 30.07 17.14 6.36
C SER A 657 29.04 16.91 7.47
N ASN A 658 27.87 16.38 7.12
CA ASN A 658 26.83 15.99 8.07
C ASN A 658 26.23 14.66 7.68
N LYS A 659 25.56 14.04 8.64
CA LYS A 659 24.98 12.72 8.51
C LYS A 659 23.67 12.81 7.75
N ARG A 660 23.48 11.88 6.80
CA ARG A 660 22.41 11.96 5.79
C ARG A 660 21.02 11.89 6.40
N ALA A 661 20.87 11.27 7.58
CA ALA A 661 19.61 11.25 8.30
C ALA A 661 19.18 12.62 8.84
N SER A 662 20.06 13.63 8.89
CA SER A 662 19.67 15.01 9.22
C SER A 662 18.74 15.58 8.15
N GLY A 663 17.80 16.44 8.55
CA GLY A 663 16.97 17.19 7.61
C GLY A 663 17.45 18.63 7.47
N CYS A 664 17.99 19.02 6.31
CA CYS A 664 18.50 20.37 6.07
C CYS A 664 17.75 21.04 4.92
N SER A 665 17.95 22.36 4.78
CA SER A 665 17.31 23.13 3.71
C SER A 665 18.01 22.88 2.38
N VAL A 666 17.29 23.06 1.27
CA VAL A 666 17.83 22.95 -0.09
C VAL A 666 17.67 24.28 -0.81
N ARG A 667 18.75 24.75 -1.42
CA ARG A 667 18.75 25.86 -2.38
C ARG A 667 19.17 25.33 -3.74
N CYS A 668 18.22 25.22 -4.66
CA CYS A 668 18.44 24.59 -5.95
C CYS A 668 19.21 25.50 -6.91
N VAL A 669 19.98 24.88 -7.82
CA VAL A 669 20.73 25.51 -8.92
C VAL A 669 20.14 25.04 -10.25
N ARG A 670 20.18 25.87 -11.29
CA ARG A 670 19.81 25.47 -12.66
C ARG A 670 20.70 24.30 -13.11
N VAL A 671 20.10 23.35 -13.82
CA VAL A 671 20.86 22.31 -14.53
C VAL A 671 21.65 22.99 -15.65
N LEU A 672 22.96 22.70 -15.72
CA LEU A 672 23.89 23.33 -16.67
C LEU A 672 23.79 22.79 -18.09
#